data_AF-A0A523VB08-F1
#
_entry.id   AF-A0A523VB08-F1
#
_cell.length_a   1.000
_cell.length_b   1.000
_cell.length_c   1.000
_cell.angle_alpha   90.00
_cell.angle_beta   90.00
_cell.angle_gamma   90.00
#
_symmetry.space_group_name_H-M   'P 1'
#
loop_
_entity.id
_entity.type
_entity.pdbx_description
1 polymer ?
#
loop_
_entity_poly.entity_id
_entity_poly.type
_entity_poly.pdbx_seq_one_letter_code
_entity_poly.pdbx_strand_id
1 'polypeptide(L)'
;MNFVHLNVHSHYSQGWGIGTIEKLCRSAKEQGTDRLALTDTNGLYGLVFFIQTAREMGIQPIVGSELSADEHRAVLLVRNHEGYANLCRIISDRQCHQNFDLIKSLKERRKGLIIFSDDFTLLKALKRDSKKDLFVEMSPGYNMAGCYAFSRKSGIPPLATNRVYLIREDQFPLHRILRAVALNSKLSRLRCEDTCREHNFLNAPQLMIDQFPHAPRAILNTLEVAERCLMHWDFDRIIFPRFEQMTDREAYEALYQSTIEGCRRRYGKLTQAIRERMEHEMNIIREKNFAHYFLVVADITRRAPRSCGRGSAAASIVSYALGITHVDPIKYHLFFERFLNPGRMDPPDIDVDFAWDERDQIIDYIFAKYGNRRTAMVANHNTYGARSAIREVAKVFGLTEAEISLVTSKIGFGWRLKTIWRKLADHPKLRGIEFKKPWDDILHAALQLEDHLNHLSVHCGGLVIVPDEIRRYCPVEISASGVQVLQWEKDSVEEAGLVKIDILGNRSLAVIRDALYLVKRNYGRQIDYTSWNPINDPKTVEVFYRGETFGVFYFESPATRQVLKKVSSGFSFEEYFRLDHFHLNVVVTSIIRPASNQSIRIWVSRLHGQPWNTLHPLLRPVLGETLGVMVFQEQLSQAAIHLAGFDPAEADTLRKVVSKKHKEKKLRDFYALFVRGARERGVSLKVIEDVWQMMMGFDGYSFCKPHSASYTLVA
;
A
#
# COMPACT_ATOMS: atom_id res chain seq x y z
N MET A 1 -33.05 -1.37 -27.38
CA MET A 1 -32.06 -2.46 -27.14
C MET A 1 -30.89 -1.83 -26.40
N ASN A 2 -30.24 -2.51 -25.46
CA ASN A 2 -29.10 -1.95 -24.71
C ASN A 2 -27.85 -2.83 -24.93
N PHE A 3 -26.67 -2.35 -24.54
CA PHE A 3 -25.38 -3.03 -24.72
C PHE A 3 -24.45 -2.75 -23.54
N VAL A 4 -23.64 -3.73 -23.14
CA VAL A 4 -22.62 -3.60 -22.09
C VAL A 4 -21.25 -3.96 -22.63
N HIS A 5 -20.26 -3.10 -22.40
CA HIS A 5 -18.86 -3.36 -22.74
C HIS A 5 -18.27 -4.41 -21.80
N LEU A 6 -18.03 -5.61 -22.33
CA LEU A 6 -17.50 -6.77 -21.59
C LEU A 6 -16.01 -7.04 -21.80
N ASN A 7 -15.36 -6.32 -22.72
CA ASN A 7 -13.93 -6.44 -23.00
C ASN A 7 -13.31 -5.04 -23.09
N VAL A 8 -12.69 -4.61 -22.00
CA VAL A 8 -12.16 -3.25 -21.78
C VAL A 8 -10.82 -3.31 -21.07
N HIS A 9 -9.86 -2.61 -21.63
CA HIS A 9 -8.48 -2.53 -21.15
C HIS A 9 -8.17 -1.13 -20.66
N SER A 10 -7.61 -1.05 -19.46
CA SER A 10 -7.11 0.19 -18.87
C SER A 10 -5.60 0.33 -19.08
N HIS A 11 -5.05 1.44 -18.61
CA HIS A 11 -3.61 1.69 -18.47
C HIS A 11 -2.81 0.63 -17.68
N TYR A 12 -3.50 -0.34 -17.04
CA TYR A 12 -2.88 -1.52 -16.43
C TYR A 12 -2.63 -2.66 -17.42
N SER A 13 -3.30 -2.68 -18.58
CA SER A 13 -2.92 -3.55 -19.70
C SER A 13 -1.61 -3.04 -20.30
N GLN A 14 -0.49 -3.53 -19.77
CA GLN A 14 0.86 -3.04 -20.05
C GLN A 14 1.10 -2.88 -21.55
N GLY A 15 1.40 -1.65 -21.95
CA GLY A 15 1.69 -1.31 -23.34
C GLY A 15 0.49 -1.39 -24.30
N TRP A 16 -0.74 -1.53 -23.82
CA TRP A 16 -1.93 -1.64 -24.68
C TRP A 16 -3.03 -0.64 -24.34
N GLY A 17 -3.50 -0.57 -23.09
CA GLY A 17 -4.63 0.30 -22.75
C GLY A 17 -4.20 1.75 -22.52
N ILE A 18 -5.01 2.69 -23.02
CA ILE A 18 -4.78 4.15 -22.87
C ILE A 18 -5.64 4.76 -21.74
N GLY A 19 -6.81 4.18 -21.49
CA GLY A 19 -7.75 4.75 -20.53
C GLY A 19 -7.34 4.49 -19.08
N THR A 20 -7.26 5.54 -18.25
CA THR A 20 -7.23 5.32 -16.80
C THR A 20 -8.59 4.82 -16.33
N ILE A 21 -8.61 4.05 -15.23
CA ILE A 21 -9.84 3.45 -14.68
C ILE A 21 -10.92 4.51 -14.43
N GLU A 22 -10.55 5.67 -13.89
CA GLU A 22 -11.48 6.76 -13.58
C GLU A 22 -12.05 7.39 -14.84
N LYS A 23 -11.24 7.56 -15.88
CA LYS A 23 -11.71 8.11 -17.16
C LYS A 23 -12.60 7.10 -17.89
N LEU A 24 -12.30 5.81 -17.80
CA LEU A 24 -13.16 4.74 -18.33
C LEU A 24 -14.52 4.72 -17.64
N CYS A 25 -14.53 4.72 -16.30
CA CYS A 25 -15.77 4.78 -15.51
C CYS A 25 -16.57 6.05 -15.83
N ARG A 26 -15.93 7.22 -15.84
CA ARG A 26 -16.59 8.48 -16.17
C ARG A 26 -17.22 8.46 -17.56
N SER A 27 -16.46 8.03 -18.58
CA SER A 27 -16.95 7.95 -19.96
C SER A 27 -18.12 6.97 -20.09
N ALA A 28 -18.04 5.81 -19.42
CA ALA A 28 -19.15 4.86 -19.36
C ALA A 28 -20.43 5.50 -18.78
N LYS A 29 -20.29 6.28 -17.70
CA LYS A 29 -21.42 6.99 -17.08
C LYS A 29 -22.00 8.08 -17.99
N GLU A 30 -21.14 8.87 -18.63
CA GLU A 30 -21.53 9.92 -19.59
C GLU A 30 -22.28 9.34 -20.80
N GLN A 31 -21.96 8.09 -21.19
CA GLN A 31 -22.64 7.37 -22.27
C GLN A 31 -23.93 6.66 -21.82
N GLY A 32 -24.35 6.84 -20.56
CA GLY A 32 -25.59 6.25 -20.03
C GLY A 32 -25.49 4.77 -19.69
N THR A 33 -24.27 4.21 -19.58
CA THR A 33 -24.06 2.84 -19.11
C THR A 33 -23.87 2.81 -17.60
N ASP A 34 -24.49 1.84 -16.95
CA ASP A 34 -24.42 1.60 -15.50
C ASP A 34 -23.59 0.36 -15.15
N ARG A 35 -23.06 -0.34 -16.16
CA ARG A 35 -22.20 -1.53 -16.03
C ARG A 35 -20.98 -1.40 -16.92
N LEU A 36 -19.82 -1.78 -16.38
CA LEU A 36 -18.57 -1.79 -17.13
C LEU A 36 -17.75 -3.01 -16.72
N ALA A 37 -17.20 -3.75 -17.68
CA ALA A 37 -16.18 -4.73 -17.39
C ALA A 37 -14.78 -4.11 -17.38
N LEU A 38 -13.89 -4.63 -16.54
CA LEU A 38 -12.45 -4.43 -16.66
C LEU A 38 -11.81 -5.79 -16.89
N THR A 39 -11.11 -5.93 -18.02
CA THR A 39 -10.52 -7.19 -18.49
C THR A 39 -9.07 -6.99 -18.92
N ASP A 40 -8.28 -6.37 -18.03
CA ASP A 40 -6.87 -6.12 -18.30
C ASP A 40 -6.10 -7.40 -18.66
N THR A 41 -5.08 -7.26 -19.50
CA THR A 41 -4.37 -8.41 -20.09
C THR A 41 -3.48 -9.12 -19.06
N ASN A 42 -3.65 -10.43 -18.93
CA ASN A 42 -2.84 -11.34 -18.10
C ASN A 42 -2.71 -10.93 -16.62
N GLY A 43 -3.68 -10.18 -16.09
CA GLY A 43 -3.64 -9.75 -14.70
C GLY A 43 -4.87 -9.03 -14.21
N LEU A 44 -4.88 -8.78 -12.90
CA LEU A 44 -5.90 -8.05 -12.16
C LEU A 44 -5.31 -6.84 -11.43
N TYR A 45 -4.30 -6.20 -12.03
CA TYR A 45 -3.45 -5.19 -11.39
C TYR A 45 -4.25 -4.06 -10.74
N GLY A 46 -5.19 -3.46 -11.47
CA GLY A 46 -6.02 -2.34 -11.00
C GLY A 46 -7.38 -2.71 -10.42
N LEU A 47 -7.62 -3.99 -10.09
CA LEU A 47 -8.97 -4.48 -9.75
C LEU A 47 -9.58 -3.79 -8.53
N VAL A 48 -8.83 -3.68 -7.43
CA VAL A 48 -9.33 -3.08 -6.17
C VAL A 48 -9.75 -1.62 -6.41
N PHE A 49 -8.86 -0.86 -7.07
CA PHE A 49 -9.11 0.53 -7.44
C PHE A 49 -10.31 0.67 -8.41
N PHE A 50 -10.48 -0.25 -9.35
CA PHE A 50 -11.64 -0.28 -10.25
C PHE A 50 -12.95 -0.48 -9.50
N ILE A 51 -13.02 -1.45 -8.58
CA ILE A 51 -14.24 -1.72 -7.82
C ILE A 51 -14.64 -0.51 -6.98
N GLN A 52 -13.69 0.14 -6.33
CA GLN A 52 -13.95 1.36 -5.55
C GLN A 52 -14.40 2.51 -6.44
N THR A 53 -13.66 2.80 -7.51
CA THR A 53 -13.97 3.89 -8.45
C THR A 53 -15.35 3.69 -9.09
N ALA A 54 -15.67 2.47 -9.51
CA ALA A 54 -16.97 2.12 -10.07
C ALA A 54 -18.09 2.35 -9.04
N ARG A 55 -17.90 1.90 -7.79
CA ARG A 55 -18.86 2.12 -6.69
C ARG A 55 -19.09 3.61 -6.44
N GLU A 56 -18.03 4.42 -6.37
CA GLU A 56 -18.12 5.87 -6.17
C GLU A 56 -18.86 6.60 -7.31
N MET A 57 -18.71 6.11 -8.55
CA MET A 57 -19.35 6.69 -9.73
C MET A 57 -20.75 6.08 -10.02
N GLY A 58 -21.22 5.16 -9.19
CA GLY A 58 -22.51 4.47 -9.38
C GLY A 58 -22.53 3.63 -10.66
N ILE A 59 -21.46 2.87 -10.88
CA ILE A 59 -21.29 1.86 -11.94
C ILE A 59 -21.15 0.50 -11.26
N GLN A 60 -21.82 -0.51 -11.79
CA GLN A 60 -21.66 -1.89 -11.35
C GLN A 60 -20.43 -2.49 -12.05
N PRO A 61 -19.38 -2.89 -11.29
CA PRO A 61 -18.17 -3.45 -11.87
C PRO A 61 -18.37 -4.91 -12.28
N ILE A 62 -17.91 -5.24 -13.49
CA ILE A 62 -17.76 -6.63 -13.96
C ILE A 62 -16.27 -6.95 -14.01
N VAL A 63 -15.87 -8.02 -13.35
CA VAL A 63 -14.45 -8.37 -13.19
C VAL A 63 -14.08 -9.49 -14.14
N GLY A 64 -12.95 -9.31 -14.82
CA GLY A 64 -12.36 -10.33 -15.65
C GLY A 64 -10.92 -10.04 -16.01
N SER A 65 -10.37 -10.84 -16.92
CA SER A 65 -9.07 -10.61 -17.54
C SER A 65 -9.06 -11.23 -18.93
N GLU A 66 -8.41 -10.55 -19.86
CA GLU A 66 -8.02 -11.16 -21.14
C GLU A 66 -6.73 -11.96 -20.92
N LEU A 67 -6.78 -13.26 -21.16
CA LEU A 67 -5.60 -14.12 -21.14
C LEU A 67 -5.08 -14.31 -22.55
N SER A 68 -3.78 -14.07 -22.70
CA SER A 68 -3.03 -14.31 -23.94
C SER A 68 -1.77 -15.11 -23.62
N ALA A 69 -1.66 -16.28 -24.23
CA ALA A 69 -0.51 -17.18 -24.13
C ALA A 69 -0.29 -17.89 -25.46
N ASP A 70 0.94 -17.85 -25.96
CA ASP A 70 1.31 -18.34 -27.29
C ASP A 70 0.38 -17.78 -28.37
N GLU A 71 -0.32 -18.64 -29.11
CA GLU A 71 -1.29 -18.26 -30.15
C GLU A 71 -2.75 -18.23 -29.63
N HIS A 72 -2.95 -18.51 -28.34
CA HIS A 72 -4.28 -18.64 -27.74
C HIS A 72 -4.68 -17.39 -26.96
N ARG A 73 -5.95 -16.99 -27.13
CA ARG A 73 -6.55 -15.85 -26.44
C ARG A 73 -7.94 -16.21 -25.91
N ALA A 74 -8.28 -15.76 -24.70
CA ALA A 74 -9.63 -15.83 -24.18
C ALA A 74 -9.88 -14.72 -23.16
N VAL A 75 -11.11 -14.19 -23.14
CA VAL A 75 -11.55 -13.28 -22.08
C VAL A 75 -12.38 -14.08 -21.08
N LEU A 76 -12.04 -13.93 -19.80
CA LEU A 76 -12.65 -14.65 -18.69
C LEU A 76 -13.34 -13.63 -17.78
N LEU A 77 -14.65 -13.79 -17.55
CA LEU A 77 -15.42 -13.01 -16.58
C LEU A 77 -15.79 -13.86 -15.37
N VAL A 78 -15.84 -13.21 -14.21
CA VAL A 78 -16.14 -13.85 -12.93
C VAL A 78 -17.65 -13.94 -12.70
N ARG A 79 -18.17 -15.18 -12.59
CA ARG A 79 -19.58 -15.45 -12.25
C ARG A 79 -19.83 -15.53 -10.75
N ASN A 80 -18.85 -16.01 -9.99
CA ASN A 80 -18.94 -16.21 -8.54
C ASN A 80 -17.54 -16.26 -7.90
N HIS A 81 -17.48 -16.33 -6.57
CA HIS A 81 -16.21 -16.37 -5.84
C HIS A 81 -15.29 -17.56 -6.19
N GLU A 82 -15.86 -18.71 -6.57
CA GLU A 82 -15.07 -19.85 -7.06
C GLU A 82 -14.43 -19.53 -8.43
N GLY A 83 -15.18 -18.85 -9.30
CA GLY A 83 -14.68 -18.31 -10.55
C GLY A 83 -13.55 -17.31 -10.34
N TYR A 84 -13.68 -16.40 -9.37
CA TYR A 84 -12.62 -15.46 -9.02
C TYR A 84 -11.33 -16.19 -8.63
N ALA A 85 -11.43 -17.14 -7.70
CA ALA A 85 -10.29 -17.94 -7.28
C ALA A 85 -9.66 -18.72 -8.45
N ASN A 86 -10.48 -19.24 -9.36
CA ASN A 86 -9.98 -19.92 -10.56
C ASN A 86 -9.30 -18.95 -11.53
N LEU A 87 -9.85 -17.75 -11.75
CA LEU A 87 -9.21 -16.71 -12.57
C LEU A 87 -7.83 -16.35 -12.00
N CYS A 88 -7.74 -16.10 -10.69
CA CYS A 88 -6.47 -15.81 -10.03
C CYS A 88 -5.45 -16.93 -10.22
N ARG A 89 -5.85 -18.20 -10.05
CA ARG A 89 -4.98 -19.36 -10.29
C ARG A 89 -4.51 -19.48 -11.73
N ILE A 90 -5.40 -19.26 -12.71
CA ILE A 90 -5.03 -19.34 -14.13
C ILE A 90 -4.03 -18.23 -14.49
N ILE A 91 -4.27 -17.01 -14.02
CA ILE A 91 -3.33 -15.88 -14.18
C ILE A 91 -1.99 -16.22 -13.52
N SER A 92 -2.01 -16.74 -12.29
CA SER A 92 -0.79 -17.17 -11.60
C SER A 92 -0.04 -18.26 -12.37
N ASP A 93 -0.73 -19.26 -12.89
CA ASP A 93 -0.12 -20.34 -13.68
C ASP A 93 0.51 -19.76 -14.95
N ARG A 94 -0.13 -18.77 -15.60
CA ARG A 94 0.42 -18.04 -16.76
C ARG A 94 1.70 -17.30 -16.44
N GLN A 95 1.75 -16.65 -15.29
CA GLN A 95 2.86 -15.77 -14.90
C GLN A 95 4.01 -16.51 -14.19
N CYS A 96 3.74 -17.69 -13.63
CA CYS A 96 4.74 -18.47 -12.89
C CYS A 96 5.32 -19.65 -13.68
N HIS A 97 4.65 -20.17 -14.71
CA HIS A 97 5.10 -21.36 -15.43
C HIS A 97 5.52 -21.04 -16.87
N GLN A 98 6.73 -21.45 -17.25
CA GLN A 98 7.25 -21.23 -18.61
C GLN A 98 6.45 -22.00 -19.67
N ASN A 99 5.99 -23.22 -19.36
CA ASN A 99 5.23 -24.09 -20.27
C ASN A 99 3.71 -23.99 -20.04
N PHE A 100 3.20 -22.78 -19.83
CA PHE A 100 1.78 -22.57 -19.57
C PHE A 100 0.93 -22.87 -20.81
N ASP A 101 -0.05 -23.76 -20.67
CA ASP A 101 -1.05 -24.07 -21.70
C ASP A 101 -2.42 -23.52 -21.29
N LEU A 102 -2.90 -22.51 -22.03
CA LEU A 102 -4.17 -21.85 -21.75
C LEU A 102 -5.36 -22.80 -21.89
N ILE A 103 -5.39 -23.66 -22.91
CA ILE A 103 -6.50 -24.59 -23.14
C ILE A 103 -6.58 -25.57 -21.98
N LYS A 104 -5.44 -26.17 -21.60
CA LYS A 104 -5.37 -27.10 -20.48
C LYS A 104 -5.82 -26.45 -19.17
N SER A 105 -5.26 -25.27 -18.85
CA SER A 105 -5.61 -24.56 -17.62
C SER A 105 -7.09 -24.20 -17.56
N LEU A 106 -7.67 -23.75 -18.67
CA LEU A 106 -9.10 -23.47 -18.77
C LEU A 106 -9.95 -24.73 -18.59
N LYS A 107 -9.57 -25.89 -19.14
CA LYS A 107 -10.31 -27.15 -18.92
C LYS A 107 -10.34 -27.54 -17.45
N GLU A 108 -9.21 -27.40 -16.75
CA GLU A 108 -9.07 -27.78 -15.35
C GLU A 108 -9.81 -26.80 -14.41
N ARG A 109 -9.87 -25.50 -14.75
CA ARG A 109 -10.32 -24.44 -13.83
C ARG A 109 -11.48 -23.59 -14.36
N ARG A 110 -12.29 -24.10 -15.29
CA ARG A 110 -13.42 -23.36 -15.89
C ARG A 110 -14.55 -22.97 -14.94
N LYS A 111 -14.74 -23.71 -13.84
CA LYS A 111 -15.94 -23.58 -13.00
C LYS A 111 -16.04 -22.17 -12.42
N GLY A 112 -17.22 -21.57 -12.54
CA GLY A 112 -17.48 -20.20 -12.06
C GLY A 112 -17.03 -19.09 -13.01
N LEU A 113 -16.50 -19.42 -14.19
CA LEU A 113 -16.08 -18.46 -15.21
C LEU A 113 -17.04 -18.44 -16.39
N ILE A 114 -17.18 -17.26 -17.00
CA ILE A 114 -17.77 -17.08 -18.33
C ILE A 114 -16.62 -16.78 -19.29
N ILE A 115 -16.54 -17.52 -20.39
CA ILE A 115 -15.38 -17.46 -21.30
C ILE A 115 -15.87 -17.10 -22.70
N PHE A 116 -15.23 -16.12 -23.33
CA PHE A 116 -15.45 -15.82 -24.74
C PHE A 116 -14.14 -15.57 -25.48
N SER A 117 -14.12 -15.94 -26.75
CA SER A 117 -12.91 -15.88 -27.58
C SER A 117 -13.27 -15.91 -29.08
N ASP A 118 -12.38 -15.42 -29.91
CA ASP A 118 -12.36 -15.60 -31.37
C ASP A 118 -11.45 -16.77 -31.82
N ASP A 119 -10.76 -17.43 -30.90
CA ASP A 119 -9.94 -18.61 -31.16
C ASP A 119 -10.82 -19.87 -31.27
N PHE A 120 -11.02 -20.32 -32.50
CA PHE A 120 -11.84 -21.50 -32.79
C PHE A 120 -11.22 -22.80 -32.28
N THR A 121 -9.91 -22.89 -32.15
CA THR A 121 -9.22 -24.09 -31.63
C THR A 121 -9.49 -24.23 -30.15
N LEU A 122 -9.28 -23.15 -29.39
CA LEU A 122 -9.59 -23.08 -27.97
C LEU A 122 -11.07 -23.36 -27.70
N LEU A 123 -11.98 -22.69 -28.42
CA LEU A 123 -13.42 -22.90 -28.23
C LEU A 123 -13.88 -24.32 -28.56
N LYS A 124 -13.33 -24.95 -29.62
CA LYS A 124 -13.61 -26.36 -29.93
C LYS A 124 -13.13 -27.27 -28.81
N ALA A 125 -11.95 -27.01 -28.25
CA ALA A 125 -11.38 -27.83 -27.19
C ALA A 125 -12.23 -27.75 -25.90
N LEU A 126 -12.66 -26.56 -25.49
CA LEU A 126 -13.49 -26.35 -24.30
C LEU A 126 -14.93 -26.85 -24.48
N LYS A 127 -15.48 -26.73 -25.70
CA LYS A 127 -16.82 -27.21 -26.03
C LYS A 127 -16.97 -28.71 -25.83
N ARG A 128 -15.91 -29.50 -26.02
CA ARG A 128 -15.94 -30.96 -25.82
C ARG A 128 -16.36 -31.34 -24.41
N ASP A 129 -15.99 -30.53 -23.42
CA ASP A 129 -16.32 -30.78 -22.02
C ASP A 129 -17.70 -30.20 -21.68
N SER A 130 -17.97 -28.97 -22.11
CA SER A 130 -19.29 -28.35 -21.98
C SER A 130 -19.43 -27.13 -22.87
N LYS A 131 -20.66 -26.81 -23.31
CA LYS A 131 -20.98 -25.53 -23.98
C LYS A 131 -21.37 -24.41 -23.00
N LYS A 132 -21.63 -24.73 -21.73
CA LYS A 132 -22.18 -23.79 -20.75
C LYS A 132 -21.19 -22.66 -20.46
N ASP A 133 -21.64 -21.40 -20.42
CA ASP A 133 -20.77 -20.25 -20.14
C ASP A 133 -19.67 -20.03 -21.22
N LEU A 134 -19.83 -20.54 -22.45
CA LEU A 134 -18.94 -20.24 -23.60
C LEU A 134 -19.64 -19.37 -24.64
N PHE A 135 -18.90 -18.42 -25.20
CA PHE A 135 -19.36 -17.59 -26.30
C PHE A 135 -18.29 -17.41 -27.37
N VAL A 136 -18.71 -17.21 -28.62
CA VAL A 136 -17.83 -16.77 -29.71
C VAL A 136 -17.79 -15.24 -29.70
N GLU A 137 -16.62 -14.67 -29.45
CA GLU A 137 -16.44 -13.22 -29.52
C GLU A 137 -16.57 -12.75 -30.96
N MET A 138 -17.41 -11.75 -31.16
CA MET A 138 -17.57 -11.04 -32.42
C MET A 138 -17.19 -9.58 -32.17
N SER A 139 -16.09 -9.15 -32.79
CA SER A 139 -15.61 -7.77 -32.70
C SER A 139 -15.44 -7.18 -34.10
N PRO A 140 -15.88 -5.93 -34.34
CA PRO A 140 -15.65 -5.24 -35.60
C PRO A 140 -14.15 -5.21 -35.95
N GLY A 141 -13.79 -5.51 -37.20
CA GLY A 141 -12.37 -5.56 -37.63
C GLY A 141 -11.59 -6.82 -37.23
N TYR A 142 -12.23 -7.81 -36.59
CA TYR A 142 -11.60 -9.07 -36.16
C TYR A 142 -12.38 -10.30 -36.68
N ASN A 143 -12.38 -10.50 -38.00
CA ASN A 143 -13.00 -11.66 -38.68
C ASN A 143 -14.46 -11.96 -38.26
N MET A 144 -15.26 -10.91 -38.09
CA MET A 144 -16.63 -11.01 -37.54
C MET A 144 -17.53 -12.01 -38.30
N ALA A 145 -17.44 -12.04 -39.64
CA ALA A 145 -18.20 -12.99 -40.46
C ALA A 145 -17.78 -14.45 -40.19
N GLY A 146 -16.48 -14.71 -40.07
CA GLY A 146 -15.95 -16.02 -39.71
C GLY A 146 -16.37 -16.44 -38.30
N CYS A 147 -16.33 -15.53 -37.32
CA CYS A 147 -16.80 -15.77 -35.96
C CYS A 147 -18.29 -16.13 -35.93
N TYR A 148 -19.14 -15.41 -36.68
CA TYR A 148 -20.57 -15.71 -36.72
C TYR A 148 -20.88 -17.04 -37.42
N ALA A 149 -20.19 -17.34 -38.53
CA ALA A 149 -20.32 -18.62 -39.21
C ALA A 149 -19.88 -19.78 -38.29
N PHE A 150 -18.78 -19.61 -37.55
CA PHE A 150 -18.32 -20.58 -36.57
C PHE A 150 -19.30 -20.74 -35.41
N SER A 151 -19.88 -19.66 -34.89
CA SER A 151 -20.92 -19.70 -33.86
C SER A 151 -22.11 -20.55 -34.32
N ARG A 152 -22.64 -20.31 -35.53
CA ARG A 152 -23.73 -21.10 -36.11
C ARG A 152 -23.36 -22.57 -36.29
N LYS A 153 -22.17 -22.86 -36.81
CA LYS A 153 -21.72 -24.24 -37.06
C LYS A 153 -21.44 -25.01 -35.77
N SER A 154 -20.88 -24.35 -34.76
CA SER A 154 -20.51 -24.96 -33.48
C SER A 154 -21.68 -25.01 -32.49
N GLY A 155 -22.69 -24.15 -32.64
CA GLY A 155 -23.75 -23.94 -31.66
C GLY A 155 -23.25 -23.33 -30.35
N ILE A 156 -22.09 -22.67 -30.36
CA ILE A 156 -21.64 -21.79 -29.27
C ILE A 156 -22.25 -20.41 -29.55
N PRO A 157 -22.97 -19.79 -28.60
CA PRO A 157 -23.65 -18.51 -28.83
C PRO A 157 -22.66 -17.38 -29.17
N PRO A 158 -23.03 -16.43 -30.04
CA PRO A 158 -22.17 -15.28 -30.35
C PRO A 158 -22.25 -14.21 -29.24
N LEU A 159 -21.21 -13.41 -29.05
CA LEU A 159 -21.19 -12.31 -28.08
C LEU A 159 -20.45 -11.11 -28.69
N ALA A 160 -21.10 -9.95 -28.68
CA ALA A 160 -20.56 -8.74 -29.27
C ALA A 160 -19.59 -8.03 -28.31
N THR A 161 -18.43 -7.60 -28.81
CA THR A 161 -17.49 -6.73 -28.07
C THR A 161 -16.87 -5.70 -29.00
N ASN A 162 -16.26 -4.65 -28.43
CA ASN A 162 -15.47 -3.69 -29.20
C ASN A 162 -13.97 -3.70 -28.86
N ARG A 163 -13.50 -4.65 -28.03
CA ARG A 163 -12.10 -4.75 -27.54
C ARG A 163 -11.53 -3.38 -27.15
N VAL A 164 -12.12 -2.75 -26.16
CA VAL A 164 -11.86 -1.34 -25.88
C VAL A 164 -10.45 -1.17 -25.31
N TYR A 165 -9.59 -0.45 -26.05
CA TYR A 165 -8.26 -0.01 -25.58
C TYR A 165 -8.18 1.53 -25.45
N LEU A 166 -9.09 2.24 -26.11
CA LEU A 166 -9.16 3.69 -26.18
C LEU A 166 -10.43 4.19 -25.48
N ILE A 167 -10.43 5.42 -24.98
CA ILE A 167 -11.66 6.07 -24.50
C ILE A 167 -12.37 6.74 -25.67
N ARG A 168 -11.60 7.35 -26.57
CA ARG A 168 -12.08 8.06 -27.74
C ARG A 168 -11.22 7.71 -28.95
N GLU A 169 -11.80 7.88 -30.14
CA GLU A 169 -11.15 7.60 -31.43
C GLU A 169 -9.88 8.44 -31.66
N ASP A 170 -9.86 9.70 -31.22
CA ASP A 170 -8.72 10.63 -31.35
C ASP A 170 -7.45 10.16 -30.60
N GLN A 171 -7.56 9.12 -29.77
CA GLN A 171 -6.44 8.56 -29.00
C GLN A 171 -5.67 7.46 -29.75
N PHE A 172 -6.11 7.04 -30.94
CA PHE A 172 -5.40 6.02 -31.71
C PHE A 172 -3.94 6.38 -32.03
N PRO A 173 -3.57 7.62 -32.40
CA PRO A 173 -2.17 8.00 -32.56
C PRO A 173 -1.34 7.81 -31.28
N LEU A 174 -1.92 8.10 -30.11
CA LEU A 174 -1.27 7.88 -28.82
C LEU A 174 -1.07 6.38 -28.55
N HIS A 175 -2.06 5.55 -28.89
CA HIS A 175 -1.92 4.08 -28.82
C HIS A 175 -0.74 3.58 -29.64
N ARG A 176 -0.57 4.09 -30.86
CA ARG A 176 0.58 3.73 -31.69
C ARG A 176 1.90 4.10 -31.01
N ILE A 177 1.99 5.26 -30.36
CA ILE A 177 3.17 5.65 -29.58
C ILE A 177 3.41 4.67 -28.44
N LEU A 178 2.38 4.33 -27.65
CA LEU A 178 2.48 3.35 -26.57
C LEU A 178 2.96 1.98 -27.07
N ARG A 179 2.43 1.50 -28.20
CA ARG A 179 2.87 0.23 -28.83
C ARG A 179 4.32 0.29 -29.27
N ALA A 180 4.76 1.41 -29.86
CA ALA A 180 6.15 1.60 -30.23
C ALA A 180 7.08 1.59 -29.00
N VAL A 181 6.67 2.23 -27.89
CA VAL A 181 7.41 2.16 -26.61
C VAL A 181 7.49 0.71 -26.12
N ALA A 182 6.35 0.00 -26.06
CA ALA A 182 6.28 -1.36 -25.54
C ALA A 182 7.08 -2.38 -26.37
N LEU A 183 7.11 -2.20 -27.70
CA LEU A 183 7.87 -3.05 -28.62
C LEU A 183 9.33 -2.59 -28.80
N ASN A 184 9.75 -1.53 -28.11
CA ASN A 184 11.05 -0.88 -28.28
C ASN A 184 11.38 -0.62 -29.77
N SER A 185 10.43 -0.02 -30.48
CA SER A 185 10.47 0.19 -31.93
C SER A 185 10.10 1.63 -32.31
N LYS A 186 10.15 1.94 -33.61
CA LYS A 186 9.74 3.25 -34.16
C LYS A 186 8.31 3.18 -34.69
N LEU A 187 7.59 4.31 -34.68
CA LEU A 187 6.22 4.39 -35.23
C LEU A 187 6.12 3.89 -36.68
N SER A 188 7.15 4.13 -37.49
CA SER A 188 7.20 3.73 -38.89
C SER A 188 7.40 2.23 -39.11
N ARG A 189 7.77 1.47 -38.06
CA ARG A 189 7.99 0.02 -38.11
C ARG A 189 6.82 -0.79 -37.56
N LEU A 190 5.79 -0.14 -37.03
CA LEU A 190 4.61 -0.82 -36.53
C LEU A 190 3.77 -1.36 -37.68
N ARG A 191 3.37 -2.63 -37.56
CA ARG A 191 2.42 -3.29 -38.46
C ARG A 191 1.00 -3.18 -37.91
N CYS A 192 0.02 -3.54 -38.74
CA CYS A 192 -1.39 -3.48 -38.37
C CYS A 192 -1.74 -4.43 -37.21
N GLU A 193 -1.05 -5.56 -37.08
CA GLU A 193 -1.19 -6.52 -35.98
C GLU A 193 -0.55 -6.05 -34.66
N ASP A 194 0.37 -5.08 -34.72
CA ASP A 194 1.06 -4.57 -33.53
C ASP A 194 0.19 -3.57 -32.73
N THR A 195 -0.99 -3.21 -33.24
CA THR A 195 -1.88 -2.16 -32.71
C THR A 195 -3.33 -2.62 -32.61
N CYS A 196 -4.15 -1.90 -31.84
CA CYS A 196 -5.60 -2.05 -31.91
C CYS A 196 -6.12 -1.42 -33.23
N ARG A 197 -7.43 -1.39 -33.43
CA ARG A 197 -8.09 -0.65 -34.52
C ARG A 197 -8.56 0.71 -34.04
N GLU A 198 -8.70 1.67 -34.96
CA GLU A 198 -9.17 3.03 -34.66
C GLU A 198 -10.55 3.03 -33.97
N HIS A 199 -11.42 2.09 -34.33
CA HIS A 199 -12.75 1.95 -33.74
C HIS A 199 -12.78 1.24 -32.38
N ASN A 200 -11.64 0.80 -31.82
CA ASN A 200 -11.55 0.13 -30.50
C ASN A 200 -11.60 1.11 -29.32
N PHE A 201 -12.52 2.07 -29.37
CA PHE A 201 -12.80 3.01 -28.29
C PHE A 201 -14.08 2.64 -27.53
N LEU A 202 -14.21 3.17 -26.31
CA LEU A 202 -15.42 3.03 -25.51
C LEU A 202 -16.54 3.83 -26.17
N ASN A 203 -17.29 3.19 -27.07
CA ASN A 203 -18.35 3.81 -27.85
C ASN A 203 -19.73 3.65 -27.19
N ALA A 204 -20.66 4.53 -27.57
CA ALA A 204 -22.00 4.50 -27.04
C ALA A 204 -22.73 3.19 -27.40
N PRO A 205 -23.62 2.67 -26.51
CA PRO A 205 -24.37 1.44 -26.76
C PRO A 205 -25.09 1.38 -28.11
N GLN A 206 -25.67 2.50 -28.55
CA GLN A 206 -26.38 2.56 -29.84
C GLN A 206 -25.45 2.30 -31.02
N LEU A 207 -24.23 2.86 -31.01
CA LEU A 207 -23.26 2.64 -32.07
C LEU A 207 -22.83 1.17 -32.16
N MET A 208 -22.78 0.47 -31.02
CA MET A 208 -22.55 -0.97 -31.02
C MET A 208 -23.74 -1.74 -31.58
N ILE A 209 -24.96 -1.39 -31.22
CA ILE A 209 -26.17 -2.06 -31.74
C ILE A 209 -26.24 -1.96 -33.27
N ASP A 210 -25.95 -0.77 -33.80
CA ASP A 210 -26.02 -0.48 -35.24
C ASP A 210 -24.99 -1.27 -36.06
N GLN A 211 -23.91 -1.76 -35.44
CA GLN A 211 -22.89 -2.59 -36.10
C GLN A 211 -23.27 -4.09 -36.18
N PHE A 212 -24.31 -4.53 -35.47
CA PHE A 212 -24.70 -5.95 -35.37
C PHE A 212 -26.12 -6.26 -35.90
N PRO A 213 -26.62 -5.68 -37.02
CA PRO A 213 -27.96 -5.97 -37.53
C PRO A 213 -28.12 -7.45 -37.97
N HIS A 214 -27.01 -8.08 -38.37
CA HIS A 214 -26.94 -9.47 -38.80
C HIS A 214 -26.86 -10.47 -37.64
N ALA A 215 -26.58 -10.01 -36.41
CA ALA A 215 -26.45 -10.85 -35.22
C ALA A 215 -27.01 -10.16 -33.94
N PRO A 216 -28.31 -9.81 -33.88
CA PRO A 216 -28.89 -9.14 -32.70
C PRO A 216 -28.73 -9.93 -31.39
N ARG A 217 -28.67 -11.27 -31.48
CA ARG A 217 -28.42 -12.14 -30.32
C ARG A 217 -27.04 -11.92 -29.69
N ALA A 218 -26.03 -11.51 -30.47
CA ALA A 218 -24.71 -11.21 -29.94
C ALA A 218 -24.73 -10.02 -28.98
N ILE A 219 -25.56 -9.01 -29.27
CA ILE A 219 -25.83 -7.86 -28.39
C ILE A 219 -26.60 -8.31 -27.14
N LEU A 220 -27.69 -9.07 -27.29
CA LEU A 220 -28.48 -9.55 -26.15
C LEU A 220 -27.66 -10.38 -25.17
N ASN A 221 -26.77 -11.23 -25.68
CA ASN A 221 -25.90 -12.05 -24.84
C ASN A 221 -24.95 -11.20 -23.99
N THR A 222 -24.62 -9.95 -24.37
CA THR A 222 -23.81 -9.07 -23.50
C THR A 222 -24.56 -8.70 -22.22
N LEU A 223 -25.86 -8.44 -22.32
CA LEU A 223 -26.73 -8.13 -21.18
C LEU A 223 -26.89 -9.37 -20.29
N GLU A 224 -27.21 -10.52 -20.89
CA GLU A 224 -27.37 -11.79 -20.16
C GLU A 224 -26.08 -12.19 -19.44
N VAL A 225 -24.91 -12.00 -20.05
CA VAL A 225 -23.62 -12.27 -19.42
C VAL A 225 -23.36 -11.29 -18.28
N ALA A 226 -23.59 -10.00 -18.50
CA ALA A 226 -23.42 -8.97 -17.46
C ALA A 226 -24.27 -9.27 -16.21
N GLU A 227 -25.52 -9.71 -16.39
CA GLU A 227 -26.43 -10.07 -15.29
C GLU A 227 -25.97 -11.29 -14.48
N ARG A 228 -25.21 -12.19 -15.11
CA ARG A 228 -24.71 -13.41 -14.47
C ARG A 228 -23.38 -13.20 -13.74
N CYS A 229 -22.68 -12.11 -14.02
CA CYS A 229 -21.40 -11.81 -13.38
C CYS A 229 -21.57 -11.46 -11.91
N LEU A 230 -20.52 -11.72 -11.12
CA LEU A 230 -20.47 -11.32 -9.72
C LEU A 230 -20.39 -9.80 -9.61
N MET A 231 -21.43 -9.18 -9.03
CA MET A 231 -21.52 -7.71 -8.89
C MET A 231 -21.15 -7.21 -7.49
N HIS A 232 -21.33 -8.05 -6.47
CA HIS A 232 -21.07 -7.68 -5.08
C HIS A 232 -19.70 -8.19 -4.65
N TRP A 233 -18.79 -7.25 -4.44
CA TRP A 233 -17.42 -7.50 -3.99
C TRP A 233 -17.29 -7.06 -2.53
N ASP A 234 -16.95 -8.01 -1.67
CA ASP A 234 -16.63 -7.80 -0.27
C ASP A 234 -15.10 -7.89 -0.09
N PHE A 235 -14.47 -6.72 0.00
CA PHE A 235 -13.07 -6.55 0.35
C PHE A 235 -12.89 -6.00 1.77
N ASP A 236 -13.99 -5.83 2.51
CA ASP A 236 -13.97 -5.26 3.86
C ASP A 236 -13.55 -6.32 4.90
N ARG A 237 -13.60 -7.61 4.51
CA ARG A 237 -13.15 -8.71 5.36
C ARG A 237 -11.63 -8.81 5.42
N ILE A 238 -11.09 -8.70 6.63
CA ILE A 238 -9.67 -8.93 6.90
C ILE A 238 -9.32 -10.43 6.81
N ILE A 239 -8.21 -10.74 6.14
CA ILE A 239 -7.68 -12.09 5.92
C ILE A 239 -6.39 -12.24 6.74
N PHE A 240 -6.49 -12.93 7.88
CA PHE A 240 -5.35 -13.18 8.76
C PHE A 240 -4.53 -14.40 8.33
N PRO A 241 -3.22 -14.40 8.61
CA PRO A 241 -2.43 -15.62 8.50
C PRO A 241 -2.91 -16.66 9.52
N ARG A 242 -2.65 -17.94 9.23
CA ARG A 242 -2.84 -19.02 10.21
C ARG A 242 -1.48 -19.52 10.71
N PHE A 243 -1.29 -19.45 12.02
CA PHE A 243 -0.12 -20.04 12.68
C PHE A 243 -0.35 -21.55 12.90
N GLU A 244 0.59 -22.38 12.44
CA GLU A 244 0.71 -23.82 12.75
C GLU A 244 -0.58 -24.66 12.76
N GLN A 245 -1.44 -24.61 11.72
CA GLN A 245 -2.73 -25.37 11.66
C GLN A 245 -3.62 -25.29 12.93
N MET A 246 -3.32 -24.37 13.86
CA MET A 246 -4.03 -24.23 15.12
C MET A 246 -5.42 -23.70 14.86
N THR A 247 -6.35 -24.07 15.73
CA THR A 247 -7.62 -23.37 15.86
C THR A 247 -7.42 -21.99 16.50
N ASP A 248 -8.37 -21.09 16.27
CA ASP A 248 -8.34 -19.73 16.85
C ASP A 248 -8.21 -19.76 18.38
N ARG A 249 -8.83 -20.75 19.03
CA ARG A 249 -8.75 -20.97 20.48
C ARG A 249 -7.35 -21.40 20.92
N GLU A 250 -6.76 -22.39 20.26
CA GLU A 250 -5.41 -22.87 20.58
C GLU A 250 -4.38 -21.77 20.37
N ALA A 251 -4.50 -20.99 19.28
CA ALA A 251 -3.62 -19.86 19.01
C ALA A 251 -3.74 -18.78 20.10
N TYR A 252 -4.96 -18.47 20.56
CA TYR A 252 -5.16 -17.53 21.65
C TYR A 252 -4.54 -18.01 22.97
N GLU A 253 -4.78 -19.27 23.33
CA GLU A 253 -4.21 -19.88 24.55
C GLU A 253 -2.67 -19.90 24.50
N ALA A 254 -2.08 -20.28 23.37
CA ALA A 254 -0.64 -20.27 23.15
C ALA A 254 -0.04 -18.85 23.26
N LEU A 255 -0.71 -17.85 22.67
CA LEU A 255 -0.30 -16.45 22.75
C LEU A 255 -0.38 -15.93 24.20
N TYR A 256 -1.46 -16.24 24.91
CA TYR A 256 -1.67 -15.80 26.29
C TYR A 256 -0.58 -16.35 27.22
N GLN A 257 -0.28 -17.66 27.13
CA GLN A 257 0.80 -18.27 27.91
C GLN A 257 2.18 -17.66 27.59
N SER A 258 2.49 -17.50 26.30
CA SER A 258 3.74 -16.88 25.85
C SER A 258 3.88 -15.43 26.35
N THR A 259 2.76 -14.69 26.43
CA THR A 259 2.71 -13.32 26.94
C THR A 259 3.01 -13.28 28.43
N ILE A 260 2.39 -14.14 29.24
CA ILE A 260 2.65 -14.23 30.68
C ILE A 260 4.12 -14.54 30.95
N GLU A 261 4.68 -15.54 30.26
CA GLU A 261 6.08 -15.93 30.41
C GLU A 261 7.03 -14.80 29.97
N GLY A 262 6.72 -14.15 28.84
CA GLY A 262 7.44 -12.98 28.36
C GLY A 262 7.45 -11.83 29.37
N CYS A 263 6.29 -11.47 29.92
CA CYS A 263 6.18 -10.43 30.95
C CYS A 263 6.96 -10.80 32.22
N ARG A 264 6.90 -12.06 32.68
CA ARG A 264 7.69 -12.53 33.84
C ARG A 264 9.19 -12.39 33.58
N ARG A 265 9.65 -12.74 32.38
CA ARG A 265 11.05 -12.61 31.98
C ARG A 265 11.52 -11.15 31.88
N ARG A 266 10.70 -10.26 31.32
CA ARG A 266 11.04 -8.85 31.10
C ARG A 266 10.95 -8.01 32.38
N TYR A 267 9.90 -8.20 33.18
CA TYR A 267 9.61 -7.38 34.37
C TYR A 267 10.00 -8.06 35.70
N GLY A 268 10.25 -9.37 35.70
CA GLY A 268 10.42 -10.17 36.91
C GLY A 268 9.10 -10.40 37.64
N LYS A 269 8.52 -9.34 38.23
CA LYS A 269 7.24 -9.38 38.96
C LYS A 269 6.13 -8.70 38.16
N LEU A 270 4.98 -9.36 38.06
CA LEU A 270 3.78 -8.80 37.44
C LEU A 270 3.05 -7.88 38.42
N THR A 271 3.31 -6.58 38.33
CA THR A 271 2.58 -5.55 39.08
C THR A 271 1.13 -5.47 38.61
N GLN A 272 0.27 -4.77 39.37
CA GLN A 272 -1.12 -4.55 39.00
C GLN A 272 -1.25 -3.85 37.64
N ALA A 273 -0.47 -2.78 37.41
CA ALA A 273 -0.47 -2.05 36.13
C ALA A 273 -0.09 -2.93 34.92
N ILE A 274 0.87 -3.85 35.10
CA ILE A 274 1.27 -4.81 34.05
C ILE A 274 0.13 -5.79 33.76
N ARG A 275 -0.51 -6.34 34.81
CA ARG A 275 -1.62 -7.28 34.65
C ARG A 275 -2.82 -6.63 33.98
N GLU A 276 -3.21 -5.44 34.43
CA GLU A 276 -4.34 -4.69 33.85
C GLU A 276 -4.10 -4.39 32.37
N ARG A 277 -2.90 -3.93 32.00
CA ARG A 277 -2.56 -3.69 30.60
C ARG A 277 -2.58 -4.98 29.79
N MET A 278 -1.96 -6.05 30.29
CA MET A 278 -1.92 -7.34 29.59
C MET A 278 -3.33 -7.88 29.33
N GLU A 279 -4.20 -7.90 30.34
CA GLU A 279 -5.59 -8.37 30.19
C GLU A 279 -6.38 -7.49 29.20
N HIS A 280 -6.22 -6.17 29.26
CA HIS A 280 -6.85 -5.24 28.31
C HIS A 280 -6.44 -5.56 26.86
N GLU A 281 -5.14 -5.67 26.59
CA GLU A 281 -4.65 -5.99 25.25
C GLU A 281 -5.10 -7.38 24.78
N MET A 282 -4.99 -8.39 25.66
CA MET A 282 -5.39 -9.77 25.32
C MET A 282 -6.90 -9.89 25.05
N ASN A 283 -7.75 -9.13 25.73
CA ASN A 283 -9.19 -9.11 25.45
C ASN A 283 -9.47 -8.56 24.05
N ILE A 284 -8.85 -7.44 23.68
CA ILE A 284 -8.99 -6.86 22.33
C ILE A 284 -8.45 -7.81 21.26
N ILE A 285 -7.32 -8.48 21.51
CA ILE A 285 -6.74 -9.48 20.61
C ILE A 285 -7.68 -10.66 20.41
N ARG A 286 -8.38 -11.12 21.47
CA ARG A 286 -9.38 -12.18 21.40
C ARG A 286 -10.57 -11.78 20.55
N GLU A 287 -11.16 -10.62 20.83
CA GLU A 287 -12.34 -10.11 20.13
C GLU A 287 -12.09 -9.91 18.63
N LYS A 288 -10.87 -9.50 18.27
CA LYS A 288 -10.45 -9.26 16.88
C LYS A 288 -9.81 -10.46 16.20
N ASN A 289 -9.65 -11.59 16.90
CA ASN A 289 -9.00 -12.81 16.41
C ASN A 289 -7.57 -12.60 15.87
N PHE A 290 -6.77 -11.75 16.54
CA PHE A 290 -5.41 -11.42 16.09
C PHE A 290 -4.35 -12.42 16.57
N ALA A 291 -4.72 -13.47 17.30
CA ALA A 291 -3.75 -14.34 17.97
C ALA A 291 -2.73 -14.96 16.99
N HIS A 292 -3.20 -15.48 15.86
CA HIS A 292 -2.33 -16.03 14.83
C HIS A 292 -1.34 -15.01 14.26
N TYR A 293 -1.77 -13.76 14.09
CA TYR A 293 -0.93 -12.70 13.53
C TYR A 293 0.27 -12.41 14.45
N PHE A 294 0.03 -12.25 15.76
CA PHE A 294 1.10 -12.07 16.74
C PHE A 294 2.04 -13.28 16.79
N LEU A 295 1.51 -14.50 16.74
CA LEU A 295 2.35 -15.72 16.76
C LEU A 295 3.24 -15.83 15.51
N VAL A 296 2.71 -15.50 14.33
CA VAL A 296 3.49 -15.47 13.08
C VAL A 296 4.61 -14.44 13.17
N VAL A 297 4.33 -13.22 13.62
CA VAL A 297 5.37 -12.18 13.73
C VAL A 297 6.39 -12.53 14.83
N ALA A 298 5.95 -13.07 15.97
CA ALA A 298 6.84 -13.55 17.02
C ALA A 298 7.76 -14.66 16.54
N ASP A 299 7.26 -15.57 15.71
CA ASP A 299 8.05 -16.63 15.10
C ASP A 299 9.12 -16.10 14.13
N ILE A 300 8.77 -15.13 13.30
CA ILE A 300 9.72 -14.46 12.39
C ILE A 300 10.81 -13.74 13.19
N THR A 301 10.44 -12.91 14.17
CA THR A 301 11.39 -12.16 14.99
C THR A 301 12.31 -13.07 15.82
N ARG A 302 11.83 -14.23 16.26
CA ARG A 302 12.65 -15.23 16.97
C ARG A 302 13.84 -15.72 16.14
N ARG A 303 13.75 -15.70 14.81
CA ARG A 303 14.84 -16.14 13.93
C ARG A 303 16.06 -15.22 13.99
N ALA A 304 15.83 -13.94 14.25
CA ALA A 304 16.86 -12.92 14.44
C ALA A 304 16.49 -11.99 15.61
N PRO A 305 16.84 -12.35 16.86
CA PRO A 305 16.47 -11.60 18.06
C PRO A 305 16.98 -10.15 18.09
N ARG A 306 17.98 -9.82 17.26
CA ARG A 306 18.48 -8.46 17.05
C ARG A 306 17.60 -7.74 16.00
N SER A 307 16.33 -7.60 16.32
CA SER A 307 15.35 -6.93 15.47
C SER A 307 14.85 -5.64 16.11
N CYS A 308 14.21 -4.79 15.33
CA CYS A 308 13.55 -3.60 15.85
C CYS A 308 12.11 -3.53 15.34
N GLY A 309 11.16 -3.93 16.18
CA GLY A 309 9.74 -3.66 15.94
C GLY A 309 9.45 -2.16 16.05
N ARG A 310 8.80 -1.60 15.02
CA ARG A 310 8.57 -0.15 14.90
C ARG A 310 7.11 0.19 14.66
N GLY A 311 6.83 1.48 14.46
CA GLY A 311 5.46 1.96 14.23
C GLY A 311 4.64 1.87 15.52
N SER A 312 3.33 1.63 15.39
CA SER A 312 2.45 1.48 16.55
C SER A 312 2.73 0.24 17.39
N ALA A 313 3.30 -0.82 16.79
CA ALA A 313 3.42 -2.12 17.45
C ALA A 313 4.21 -2.05 18.76
N ALA A 314 5.13 -1.09 18.89
CA ALA A 314 5.89 -0.82 20.10
C ALA A 314 5.04 -0.34 21.29
N ALA A 315 3.78 0.06 21.07
CA ALA A 315 2.86 0.39 22.15
C ALA A 315 2.22 -0.84 22.81
N SER A 316 2.43 -2.06 22.30
CA SER A 316 1.81 -3.27 22.85
C SER A 316 2.72 -3.97 23.86
N ILE A 317 2.18 -4.24 25.04
CA ILE A 317 2.85 -5.08 26.05
C ILE A 317 2.99 -6.53 25.56
N VAL A 318 2.04 -7.01 24.74
CA VAL A 318 2.10 -8.33 24.12
C VAL A 318 3.27 -8.41 23.13
N SER A 319 3.44 -7.41 22.25
CA SER A 319 4.61 -7.33 21.36
C SER A 319 5.94 -7.30 22.13
N TYR A 320 5.98 -6.54 23.23
CA TYR A 320 7.16 -6.45 24.09
C TYR A 320 7.49 -7.77 24.80
N ALA A 321 6.48 -8.45 25.32
CA ALA A 321 6.60 -9.74 26.00
C ALA A 321 7.12 -10.85 25.07
N LEU A 322 6.65 -10.88 23.82
CA LEU A 322 7.08 -11.84 22.81
C LEU A 322 8.46 -11.52 22.21
N GLY A 323 9.00 -10.33 22.48
CA GLY A 323 10.26 -9.86 21.90
C GLY A 323 10.15 -9.39 20.45
N ILE A 324 8.93 -9.08 19.98
CA ILE A 324 8.72 -8.39 18.70
C ILE A 324 9.23 -6.94 18.81
N THR A 325 9.02 -6.31 19.98
CA THR A 325 9.52 -4.97 20.31
C THR A 325 10.40 -5.03 21.55
N HIS A 326 11.24 -4.02 21.76
CA HIS A 326 12.22 -4.00 22.86
C HIS A 326 12.10 -2.78 23.79
N VAL A 327 11.19 -1.85 23.49
CA VAL A 327 10.88 -0.70 24.35
C VAL A 327 9.74 -1.06 25.28
N ASP A 328 9.88 -0.73 26.56
CA ASP A 328 8.85 -0.95 27.58
C ASP A 328 7.68 0.04 27.40
N PRO A 329 6.47 -0.43 27.01
CA PRO A 329 5.33 0.44 26.77
C PRO A 329 4.71 1.02 28.04
N ILE A 330 4.93 0.38 29.20
CA ILE A 330 4.41 0.86 30.49
C ILE A 330 5.28 2.01 30.99
N LYS A 331 6.60 1.80 31.05
CA LYS A 331 7.55 2.80 31.56
C LYS A 331 7.47 4.12 30.79
N TYR A 332 7.33 4.06 29.47
CA TYR A 332 7.32 5.25 28.60
C TYR A 332 5.91 5.70 28.18
N HIS A 333 4.86 5.21 28.87
CA HIS A 333 3.47 5.60 28.64
C HIS A 333 3.06 5.55 27.15
N LEU A 334 3.38 4.44 26.49
CA LEU A 334 3.05 4.25 25.07
C LEU A 334 1.57 3.88 24.93
N PHE A 335 0.85 4.63 24.10
CA PHE A 335 -0.61 4.54 23.96
C PHE A 335 -1.03 3.35 23.09
N PHE A 336 -1.60 2.31 23.71
CA PHE A 336 -1.95 1.05 23.04
C PHE A 336 -3.01 1.23 21.96
N GLU A 337 -4.02 2.05 22.22
CA GLU A 337 -5.19 2.19 21.36
C GLU A 337 -4.84 2.77 19.98
N ARG A 338 -3.66 3.37 19.84
CA ARG A 338 -3.07 3.73 18.54
C ARG A 338 -2.75 2.49 17.70
N PHE A 339 -2.28 1.43 18.34
CA PHE A 339 -2.01 0.16 17.68
C PHE A 339 -3.30 -0.61 17.44
N LEU A 340 -4.05 -0.92 18.49
CA LEU A 340 -5.27 -1.71 18.39
C LEU A 340 -6.35 -1.12 19.30
N ASN A 341 -7.54 -0.92 18.74
CA ASN A 341 -8.71 -0.52 19.51
C ASN A 341 -9.97 -1.23 18.96
N PRO A 342 -11.04 -1.34 19.76
CA PRO A 342 -12.25 -2.07 19.36
C PRO A 342 -12.94 -1.53 18.10
N GLY A 343 -12.92 -0.22 17.87
CA GLY A 343 -13.55 0.40 16.69
C GLY A 343 -12.67 0.44 15.43
N ARG A 344 -11.41 -0.01 15.50
CA ARG A 344 -10.51 -0.06 14.34
C ARG A 344 -10.98 -1.12 13.35
N MET A 345 -11.20 -0.69 12.11
CA MET A 345 -11.57 -1.53 10.97
C MET A 345 -10.37 -1.90 10.08
N ASP A 346 -9.32 -1.07 10.07
CA ASP A 346 -8.13 -1.33 9.27
C ASP A 346 -7.28 -2.46 9.88
N PRO A 347 -6.67 -3.33 9.06
CA PRO A 347 -5.76 -4.36 9.57
C PRO A 347 -4.60 -3.75 10.38
N PRO A 348 -4.12 -4.43 11.43
CA PRO A 348 -2.90 -4.03 12.12
C PRO A 348 -1.69 -4.29 11.22
N ASP A 349 -0.69 -3.41 11.32
CA ASP A 349 0.59 -3.55 10.63
C ASP A 349 1.69 -3.57 11.70
N ILE A 350 2.47 -4.65 11.70
CA ILE A 350 3.66 -4.82 12.53
C ILE A 350 4.87 -4.85 11.58
N ASP A 351 5.54 -3.71 11.51
CA ASP A 351 6.80 -3.55 10.82
C ASP A 351 7.94 -4.04 11.72
N VAL A 352 8.84 -4.86 11.15
CA VAL A 352 10.04 -5.31 11.83
C VAL A 352 11.27 -5.05 10.97
N ASP A 353 12.24 -4.36 11.57
CA ASP A 353 13.56 -4.16 10.97
C ASP A 353 14.53 -5.28 11.40
N PHE A 354 15.31 -5.77 10.44
CA PHE A 354 16.41 -6.70 10.63
C PHE A 354 17.72 -6.10 10.13
N ALA A 355 18.87 -6.72 10.43
CA ALA A 355 20.11 -6.35 9.76
C ALA A 355 19.92 -6.46 8.23
N TRP A 356 20.29 -5.41 7.50
CA TRP A 356 19.97 -5.28 6.08
C TRP A 356 20.46 -6.45 5.21
N ASP A 357 21.56 -7.09 5.61
CA ASP A 357 22.19 -8.23 4.96
C ASP A 357 21.70 -9.60 5.48
N GLU A 358 20.89 -9.63 6.55
CA GLU A 358 20.19 -10.82 7.05
C GLU A 358 18.74 -10.87 6.58
N ARG A 359 18.18 -9.73 6.16
CA ARG A 359 16.77 -9.58 5.73
C ARG A 359 16.35 -10.64 4.72
N ASP A 360 17.14 -10.88 3.68
CA ASP A 360 16.76 -11.81 2.63
C ASP A 360 16.71 -13.26 3.14
N GLN A 361 17.55 -13.62 4.12
CA GLN A 361 17.50 -14.93 4.79
C GLN A 361 16.22 -15.08 5.64
N ILE A 362 15.71 -13.98 6.21
CA ILE A 362 14.42 -13.97 6.90
C ILE A 362 13.27 -14.21 5.92
N ILE A 363 13.32 -13.57 4.75
CA ILE A 363 12.33 -13.80 3.68
C ILE A 363 12.38 -15.27 3.23
N ASP A 364 13.58 -15.81 2.96
CA ASP A 364 13.76 -17.22 2.60
C ASP A 364 13.19 -18.17 3.66
N TYR A 365 13.44 -17.87 4.95
CA TYR A 365 12.86 -18.62 6.05
C TYR A 365 11.33 -18.60 6.03
N ILE A 366 10.72 -17.44 5.79
CA ILE A 366 9.26 -17.30 5.73
C ILE A 366 8.70 -18.12 4.58
N PHE A 367 9.30 -18.04 3.39
CA PHE A 367 8.87 -18.85 2.25
C PHE A 367 9.08 -20.35 2.49
N ALA A 368 10.17 -20.76 3.16
CA ALA A 368 10.41 -22.16 3.52
C ALA A 368 9.41 -22.68 4.56
N LYS A 369 9.09 -21.88 5.59
CA LYS A 369 8.20 -22.27 6.69
C LYS A 369 6.73 -22.26 6.31
N TYR A 370 6.27 -21.19 5.64
CA TYR A 370 4.85 -20.99 5.33
C TYR A 370 4.48 -21.45 3.91
N GLY A 371 5.47 -21.58 3.01
CA GLY A 371 5.33 -22.11 1.66
C GLY A 371 4.81 -21.09 0.63
N ASN A 372 5.25 -21.24 -0.62
CA ASN A 372 4.76 -20.44 -1.77
C ASN A 372 3.25 -20.54 -1.98
N ARG A 373 2.59 -21.57 -1.45
CA ARG A 373 1.13 -21.70 -1.52
C ARG A 373 0.41 -20.62 -0.72
N ARG A 374 1.02 -20.13 0.37
CA ARG A 374 0.40 -19.18 1.32
C ARG A 374 1.09 -17.82 1.38
N THR A 375 2.31 -17.73 0.88
CA THR A 375 3.17 -16.55 1.04
C THR A 375 3.46 -15.89 -0.30
N ALA A 376 3.41 -14.56 -0.33
CA ALA A 376 3.95 -13.77 -1.43
C ALA A 376 4.46 -12.42 -0.91
N MET A 377 5.46 -11.87 -1.59
CA MET A 377 5.83 -10.47 -1.41
C MET A 377 4.77 -9.56 -2.04
N VAL A 378 4.63 -8.34 -1.53
CA VAL A 378 3.81 -7.29 -2.17
C VAL A 378 4.59 -6.72 -3.35
N ALA A 379 3.91 -6.34 -4.43
CA ALA A 379 4.55 -5.66 -5.56
C ALA A 379 4.55 -4.13 -5.38
N ASN A 380 5.42 -3.46 -6.12
CA ASN A 380 5.27 -2.06 -6.47
C ASN A 380 4.80 -1.97 -7.92
N HIS A 381 3.80 -1.14 -8.17
CA HIS A 381 3.41 -0.77 -9.53
C HIS A 381 4.30 0.39 -9.99
N ASN A 382 5.33 0.10 -10.78
CA ASN A 382 6.14 1.17 -11.34
C ASN A 382 5.45 1.72 -12.57
N THR A 383 5.05 2.98 -12.49
CA THR A 383 4.43 3.70 -13.60
C THR A 383 5.44 4.61 -14.29
N TYR A 384 5.10 5.10 -15.49
CA TYR A 384 5.92 6.12 -16.12
C TYR A 384 5.83 7.43 -15.33
N GLY A 385 6.93 7.82 -14.68
CA GLY A 385 7.11 9.17 -14.15
C GLY A 385 7.50 10.17 -15.26
N ALA A 386 7.48 11.46 -14.94
CA ALA A 386 7.75 12.54 -15.90
C ALA A 386 9.01 12.34 -16.75
N ARG A 387 10.16 12.04 -16.13
CA ARG A 387 11.43 11.85 -16.86
C ARG A 387 11.40 10.61 -17.76
N SER A 388 10.89 9.48 -17.26
CA SER A 388 10.84 8.23 -18.02
C SER A 388 9.83 8.31 -19.16
N ALA A 389 8.66 8.92 -18.95
CA ALA A 389 7.66 9.11 -20.00
C ALA A 389 8.22 9.91 -21.18
N ILE A 390 8.86 11.06 -20.89
CA ILE A 390 9.51 11.90 -21.92
C ILE A 390 10.58 11.11 -22.66
N ARG A 391 11.44 10.41 -21.92
CA ARG A 391 12.55 9.64 -22.49
C ARG A 391 12.05 8.54 -23.45
N GLU A 392 11.09 7.73 -23.01
CA GLU A 392 10.60 6.62 -23.83
C GLU A 392 9.85 7.10 -25.08
N VAL A 393 9.02 8.14 -24.95
CA VAL A 393 8.35 8.73 -26.12
C VAL A 393 9.38 9.35 -27.08
N ALA A 394 10.36 10.09 -26.58
CA ALA A 394 11.37 10.72 -27.43
C ALA A 394 12.19 9.71 -28.26
N LYS A 395 12.49 8.53 -27.71
CA LYS A 395 13.15 7.42 -28.43
C LYS A 395 12.31 6.95 -29.62
N VAL A 396 10.99 6.87 -29.47
CA VAL A 396 10.06 6.47 -30.53
C VAL A 396 10.09 7.46 -31.70
N PHE A 397 10.25 8.75 -31.41
CA PHE A 397 10.45 9.81 -32.41
C PHE A 397 11.86 9.84 -33.00
N GLY A 398 12.77 8.99 -32.53
CA GLY A 398 14.12 8.82 -33.07
C GLY A 398 15.15 9.83 -32.55
N LEU A 399 14.86 10.54 -31.45
CA LEU A 399 15.83 11.44 -30.82
C LEU A 399 16.98 10.67 -30.18
N THR A 400 18.17 11.27 -30.22
CA THR A 400 19.39 10.72 -29.61
C THR A 400 19.38 10.90 -28.10
N GLU A 401 20.16 10.08 -27.39
CA GLU A 401 20.33 10.19 -25.93
C GLU A 401 20.82 11.57 -25.47
N ALA A 402 21.64 12.25 -26.28
CA ALA A 402 22.10 13.61 -26.02
C ALA A 402 20.95 14.63 -26.05
N GLU A 403 20.11 14.58 -27.08
CA GLU A 403 18.93 15.44 -27.21
C GLU A 403 17.92 15.19 -26.08
N ILE A 404 17.68 13.93 -25.74
CA ILE A 404 16.78 13.54 -24.65
C ILE A 404 17.30 14.04 -23.30
N SER A 405 18.61 13.92 -23.07
CA SER A 405 19.24 14.31 -21.81
C SER A 405 19.25 15.83 -21.61
N LEU A 406 19.24 16.62 -22.68
CA LEU A 406 19.11 18.09 -22.62
C LEU A 406 17.83 18.52 -21.89
N VAL A 407 16.73 17.78 -22.07
CA VAL A 407 15.44 18.03 -21.40
C VAL A 407 15.34 17.28 -20.08
N THR A 408 15.54 15.96 -20.09
CA THR A 408 15.23 15.09 -18.94
C THR A 408 16.10 15.34 -17.70
N SER A 409 17.34 15.82 -17.86
CA SER A 409 18.23 16.19 -16.74
C SER A 409 17.74 17.42 -15.96
N LYS A 410 17.01 18.32 -16.62
CA LYS A 410 16.49 19.58 -16.06
C LYS A 410 15.13 19.42 -15.37
N ILE A 411 14.40 18.35 -15.67
CA ILE A 411 13.16 17.97 -14.98
C ILE A 411 13.51 17.64 -13.53
N GLY A 412 12.94 18.32 -12.53
CA GLY A 412 13.24 18.08 -11.12
C GLY A 412 12.73 16.74 -10.58
N PHE A 413 13.28 16.30 -9.44
CA PHE A 413 12.75 15.15 -8.71
C PHE A 413 11.32 15.44 -8.22
N GLY A 414 10.43 14.45 -8.34
CA GLY A 414 9.02 14.57 -7.93
C GLY A 414 8.12 15.43 -8.83
N TRP A 415 8.64 15.93 -9.96
CA TRP A 415 7.84 16.65 -10.94
C TRP A 415 6.77 15.73 -11.56
N ARG A 416 5.55 16.25 -11.69
CA ARG A 416 4.44 15.61 -12.42
C ARG A 416 4.08 16.43 -13.64
N LEU A 417 4.14 15.84 -14.82
CA LEU A 417 3.82 16.51 -16.09
C LEU A 417 2.41 17.08 -16.06
N LYS A 418 1.43 16.34 -15.53
CA LYS A 418 0.04 16.81 -15.38
C LYS A 418 -0.10 18.17 -14.70
N THR A 419 0.81 18.51 -13.80
CA THR A 419 0.78 19.78 -13.05
C THR A 419 1.61 20.88 -13.72
N ILE A 420 2.79 20.52 -14.23
CA ILE A 420 3.78 21.50 -14.69
C ILE A 420 3.73 21.77 -16.19
N TRP A 421 3.03 20.93 -16.96
CA TRP A 421 2.99 20.94 -18.42
C TRP A 421 2.99 22.34 -19.03
N ARG A 422 1.97 23.13 -18.68
CA ARG A 422 1.74 24.47 -19.23
C ARG A 422 2.83 25.48 -18.86
N LYS A 423 3.62 25.19 -17.84
CA LYS A 423 4.70 26.04 -17.33
C LYS A 423 6.08 25.52 -17.71
N LEU A 424 6.19 24.38 -18.40
CA LEU A 424 7.49 23.79 -18.76
C LEU A 424 8.31 24.73 -19.66
N ALA A 425 7.66 25.34 -20.66
CA ALA A 425 8.31 26.28 -21.58
C ALA A 425 8.88 27.52 -20.86
N ASP A 426 8.15 28.04 -19.88
CA ASP A 426 8.53 29.25 -19.12
C ASP A 426 9.36 28.93 -17.87
N HIS A 427 9.62 27.65 -17.59
CA HIS A 427 10.28 27.26 -16.34
C HIS A 427 11.76 27.72 -16.36
N PRO A 428 12.25 28.40 -15.31
CA PRO A 428 13.63 28.93 -15.29
C PRO A 428 14.72 27.89 -15.60
N LYS A 429 14.54 26.65 -15.12
CA LYS A 429 15.47 25.53 -15.39
C LYS A 429 15.53 25.11 -16.86
N LEU A 430 14.47 25.34 -17.64
CA LEU A 430 14.34 24.92 -19.05
C LEU A 430 14.55 26.09 -20.03
N ARG A 431 14.95 27.27 -19.53
CA ARG A 431 15.24 28.44 -20.36
C ARG A 431 16.26 28.09 -21.45
N GLY A 432 15.96 28.53 -22.69
CA GLY A 432 16.78 28.27 -23.87
C GLY A 432 16.50 26.94 -24.58
N ILE A 433 15.51 26.15 -24.13
CA ILE A 433 15.01 24.99 -24.86
C ILE A 433 13.75 25.39 -25.61
N GLU A 434 13.74 25.21 -26.94
CA GLU A 434 12.54 25.39 -27.75
C GLU A 434 11.75 24.09 -27.84
N PHE A 435 10.52 24.09 -27.34
CA PHE A 435 9.59 22.96 -27.44
C PHE A 435 8.73 23.04 -28.71
N LYS A 436 9.37 23.16 -29.87
CA LYS A 436 8.72 23.05 -31.19
C LYS A 436 8.67 21.57 -31.62
N LYS A 437 7.97 21.25 -32.71
CA LYS A 437 7.92 19.87 -33.24
C LYS A 437 9.32 19.30 -33.45
N PRO A 438 9.59 18.04 -33.05
CA PRO A 438 8.64 17.05 -32.52
C PRO A 438 8.44 17.09 -30.99
N TRP A 439 9.10 18.00 -30.26
CA TRP A 439 9.04 18.02 -28.79
C TRP A 439 7.65 18.26 -28.23
N ASP A 440 6.84 19.11 -28.85
CA ASP A 440 5.46 19.35 -28.42
C ASP A 440 4.63 18.04 -28.42
N ASP A 441 4.69 17.27 -29.51
CA ASP A 441 4.02 15.98 -29.64
C ASP A 441 4.55 14.94 -28.64
N ILE A 442 5.88 14.89 -28.46
CA ILE A 442 6.54 14.00 -27.48
C ILE A 442 6.02 14.28 -26.08
N LEU A 443 6.04 15.54 -25.71
CA LEU A 443 5.70 16.00 -24.40
C LEU A 443 4.18 15.76 -24.16
N HIS A 444 3.32 16.01 -25.16
CA HIS A 444 1.87 15.78 -25.07
C HIS A 444 1.54 14.29 -24.89
N ALA A 445 2.22 13.41 -25.62
CA ALA A 445 2.09 11.97 -25.43
C ALA A 445 2.63 11.52 -24.07
N ALA A 446 3.80 12.00 -23.64
CA ALA A 446 4.39 11.68 -22.34
C ALA A 446 3.47 12.09 -21.17
N LEU A 447 2.78 13.23 -21.29
CA LEU A 447 1.77 13.68 -20.32
C LEU A 447 0.61 12.68 -20.19
N GLN A 448 0.15 12.10 -21.30
CA GLN A 448 -0.94 11.11 -21.27
C GLN A 448 -0.47 9.75 -20.77
N LEU A 449 0.77 9.35 -21.07
CA LEU A 449 1.37 8.10 -20.60
C LEU A 449 1.83 8.15 -19.14
N GLU A 450 1.94 9.35 -18.55
CA GLU A 450 2.20 9.51 -17.12
C GLU A 450 1.15 8.74 -16.29
N ASP A 451 1.64 7.93 -15.35
CA ASP A 451 0.89 6.97 -14.52
C ASP A 451 0.48 5.64 -15.20
N HIS A 452 0.79 5.39 -16.48
CA HIS A 452 0.56 4.06 -17.07
C HIS A 452 1.49 3.00 -16.43
N LEU A 453 0.97 1.79 -16.21
CA LEU A 453 1.76 0.69 -15.67
C LEU A 453 2.89 0.34 -16.65
N ASN A 454 4.13 0.41 -16.15
CA ASN A 454 5.30 -0.03 -16.90
C ASN A 454 5.67 -1.46 -16.50
N HIS A 455 5.95 -1.73 -15.22
CA HIS A 455 6.27 -3.08 -14.74
C HIS A 455 6.11 -3.21 -13.23
N LEU A 456 6.01 -4.45 -12.75
CA LEU A 456 6.04 -4.76 -11.33
C LEU A 456 7.49 -4.82 -10.83
N SER A 457 7.73 -4.31 -9.61
CA SER A 457 8.95 -4.62 -8.84
C SER A 457 8.58 -5.15 -7.46
N VAL A 458 9.54 -5.72 -6.73
CA VAL A 458 9.29 -6.25 -5.38
C VAL A 458 9.23 -5.08 -4.39
N HIS A 459 8.21 -5.04 -3.54
CA HIS A 459 8.15 -4.08 -2.45
C HIS A 459 9.29 -4.31 -1.44
N CYS A 460 9.81 -3.24 -0.84
CA CYS A 460 11.02 -3.30 -0.03
C CYS A 460 10.86 -4.00 1.33
N GLY A 461 9.64 -4.34 1.75
CA GLY A 461 9.41 -5.08 3.00
C GLY A 461 8.13 -5.88 3.06
N GLY A 462 7.03 -5.31 2.56
CA GLY A 462 5.70 -5.92 2.50
C GLY A 462 5.67 -7.35 1.99
N LEU A 463 5.19 -8.21 2.87
CA LEU A 463 4.95 -9.63 2.67
C LEU A 463 3.55 -9.96 3.20
N VAL A 464 2.87 -10.89 2.54
CA VAL A 464 1.54 -11.38 2.94
C VAL A 464 1.61 -12.88 3.17
N ILE A 465 0.98 -13.33 4.26
CA ILE A 465 0.75 -14.74 4.56
C ILE A 465 -0.75 -14.91 4.76
N VAL A 466 -1.37 -15.81 3.98
CA VAL A 466 -2.79 -16.14 4.10
C VAL A 466 -3.01 -17.47 4.85
N PRO A 467 -4.24 -17.80 5.28
CA PRO A 467 -4.46 -19.01 6.06
C PRO A 467 -4.51 -20.27 5.19
N ASP A 468 -4.82 -20.15 3.90
CA ASP A 468 -5.03 -21.27 2.97
C ASP A 468 -4.20 -21.19 1.67
N GLU A 469 -4.62 -20.42 0.67
CA GLU A 469 -3.96 -20.35 -0.65
C GLU A 469 -3.95 -18.91 -1.15
N ILE A 470 -2.76 -18.33 -1.36
CA ILE A 470 -2.61 -16.92 -1.74
C ILE A 470 -3.28 -16.61 -3.09
N ARG A 471 -3.19 -17.56 -4.03
CA ARG A 471 -3.77 -17.48 -5.38
C ARG A 471 -5.30 -17.56 -5.40
N ARG A 472 -5.96 -17.73 -4.24
CA ARG A 472 -7.42 -17.59 -4.10
C ARG A 472 -7.85 -16.12 -3.99
N TYR A 473 -6.97 -15.26 -3.48
CA TYR A 473 -7.29 -13.87 -3.14
C TYR A 473 -6.72 -12.88 -4.15
N CYS A 474 -5.49 -13.11 -4.62
CA CYS A 474 -4.82 -12.24 -5.57
C CYS A 474 -3.94 -13.11 -6.50
N PRO A 475 -3.87 -12.82 -7.82
CA PRO A 475 -2.89 -13.47 -8.67
C PRO A 475 -1.47 -13.14 -8.22
N VAL A 476 -0.54 -14.01 -8.59
CA VAL A 476 0.89 -13.90 -8.25
C VAL A 476 1.75 -14.09 -9.48
N GLU A 477 2.94 -13.49 -9.47
CA GLU A 477 3.94 -13.60 -10.53
C GLU A 477 5.31 -13.92 -9.91
N ILE A 478 6.26 -14.38 -10.72
CA ILE A 478 7.65 -14.52 -10.29
C ILE A 478 8.41 -13.26 -10.70
N SER A 479 8.96 -12.54 -9.72
CA SER A 479 9.76 -11.35 -9.97
C SER A 479 11.08 -11.70 -10.70
N ALA A 480 11.75 -10.69 -11.26
CA ALA A 480 13.08 -10.85 -11.84
C ALA A 480 14.13 -11.39 -10.84
N SER A 481 13.91 -11.21 -9.54
CA SER A 481 14.76 -11.77 -8.48
C SER A 481 14.38 -13.20 -8.07
N GLY A 482 13.41 -13.83 -8.75
CA GLY A 482 12.96 -15.20 -8.50
C GLY A 482 11.96 -15.37 -7.35
N VAL A 483 11.47 -14.29 -6.75
CA VAL A 483 10.55 -14.33 -5.60
C VAL A 483 9.11 -14.20 -6.07
N GLN A 484 8.18 -14.95 -5.46
CA GLN A 484 6.76 -14.83 -5.75
C GLN A 484 6.20 -13.50 -5.20
N VAL A 485 5.59 -12.70 -6.06
CA VAL A 485 4.97 -11.40 -5.75
C VAL A 485 3.47 -11.41 -6.05
N LEU A 486 2.67 -10.71 -5.26
CA LEU A 486 1.29 -10.37 -5.59
C LEU A 486 1.24 -9.42 -6.78
N GLN A 487 0.21 -9.52 -7.64
CA GLN A 487 -0.01 -8.52 -8.70
C GLN A 487 -0.46 -7.16 -8.16
N TRP A 488 -0.84 -7.06 -6.89
CA TRP A 488 -1.29 -5.81 -6.26
C TRP A 488 -0.18 -5.09 -5.53
N GLU A 489 -0.26 -3.76 -5.56
CA GLU A 489 0.57 -2.89 -4.74
C GLU A 489 0.01 -2.75 -3.31
N LYS A 490 0.79 -2.08 -2.46
CA LYS A 490 0.54 -1.95 -1.02
C LYS A 490 -0.89 -1.52 -0.70
N ASP A 491 -1.38 -0.41 -1.27
CA ASP A 491 -2.67 0.16 -0.88
C ASP A 491 -3.80 -0.80 -1.29
N SER A 492 -3.72 -1.37 -2.50
CA SER A 492 -4.66 -2.39 -2.99
C SER A 492 -4.66 -3.67 -2.16
N VAL A 493 -3.49 -4.11 -1.65
CA VAL A 493 -3.39 -5.26 -0.73
C VAL A 493 -4.10 -4.96 0.59
N GLU A 494 -3.85 -3.79 1.19
CA GLU A 494 -4.47 -3.37 2.45
C GLU A 494 -5.99 -3.20 2.30
N GLU A 495 -6.44 -2.56 1.21
CA GLU A 495 -7.85 -2.33 0.89
C GLU A 495 -8.62 -3.61 0.53
N ALA A 496 -7.93 -4.65 0.05
CA ALA A 496 -8.50 -5.98 -0.15
C ALA A 496 -8.58 -6.83 1.14
N GLY A 497 -8.16 -6.27 2.28
CA GLY A 497 -8.18 -6.93 3.58
C GLY A 497 -7.02 -7.89 3.83
N LEU A 498 -6.02 -7.96 2.94
CA LEU A 498 -4.84 -8.82 3.16
C LEU A 498 -3.91 -8.18 4.19
N VAL A 499 -3.62 -8.90 5.27
CA VAL A 499 -2.73 -8.41 6.32
C VAL A 499 -1.28 -8.49 5.86
N LYS A 500 -0.63 -7.33 5.79
CA LYS A 500 0.77 -7.17 5.43
C LYS A 500 1.65 -7.24 6.68
N ILE A 501 2.86 -7.77 6.51
CA ILE A 501 3.97 -7.73 7.45
C ILE A 501 5.15 -7.10 6.71
N ASP A 502 5.67 -5.97 7.18
CA ASP A 502 6.84 -5.36 6.56
C ASP A 502 8.13 -5.92 7.18
N ILE A 503 8.94 -6.61 6.35
CA ILE A 503 10.27 -7.14 6.70
C ILE A 503 11.34 -6.24 6.08
N LEU A 504 11.91 -5.33 6.88
CA LEU A 504 12.81 -4.30 6.37
C LEU A 504 14.27 -4.53 6.76
N GLY A 505 15.16 -3.94 5.97
CA GLY A 505 16.60 -3.94 6.22
C GLY A 505 17.04 -2.63 6.87
N ASN A 506 17.71 -2.71 8.01
CA ASN A 506 18.28 -1.59 8.73
C ASN A 506 19.80 -1.77 8.86
N ARG A 507 20.55 -0.78 8.39
CA ARG A 507 22.03 -0.80 8.42
C ARG A 507 22.59 -0.76 9.84
N SER A 508 21.92 -0.05 10.75
CA SER A 508 22.39 0.11 12.13
C SER A 508 22.29 -1.18 12.94
N LEU A 509 21.30 -2.04 12.64
CA LEU A 509 21.24 -3.37 13.23
C LEU A 509 22.41 -4.26 12.79
N ALA A 510 22.88 -4.12 11.54
CA ALA A 510 24.09 -4.79 11.08
C ALA A 510 25.34 -4.26 11.79
N VAL A 511 25.45 -2.93 11.97
CA VAL A 511 26.55 -2.32 12.75
C VAL A 511 26.58 -2.86 14.17
N ILE A 512 25.43 -2.95 14.85
CA ILE A 512 25.34 -3.52 16.20
C ILE A 512 25.79 -4.98 16.20
N ARG A 513 25.30 -5.80 15.27
CA ARG A 513 25.71 -7.22 15.15
C ARG A 513 27.22 -7.34 14.99
N ASP A 514 27.81 -6.58 14.07
CA ASP A 514 29.23 -6.66 13.76
C ASP A 514 30.08 -6.17 14.93
N ALA A 515 29.64 -5.11 15.62
CA ALA A 515 30.27 -4.63 16.85
C ALA A 515 30.26 -5.70 17.95
N LEU A 516 29.11 -6.34 18.21
CA LEU A 516 28.99 -7.43 19.19
C LEU A 516 29.88 -8.62 18.83
N TYR A 517 29.96 -8.98 17.55
CA TYR A 517 30.84 -10.02 17.05
C TYR A 517 32.31 -9.69 17.28
N LEU A 518 32.74 -8.47 16.94
CA LEU A 518 34.12 -8.01 17.15
C LEU A 518 34.49 -7.93 18.63
N VAL A 519 33.56 -7.50 19.49
CA VAL A 519 33.78 -7.48 20.95
C VAL A 519 34.02 -8.90 21.48
N LYS A 520 33.21 -9.87 21.06
CA LYS A 520 33.40 -11.27 21.43
C LYS A 520 34.71 -11.83 20.88
N ARG A 521 35.04 -11.55 19.61
CA ARG A 521 36.23 -12.08 18.93
C ARG A 521 37.53 -11.53 19.54
N ASN A 522 37.58 -10.23 19.82
CA ASN A 522 38.82 -9.55 20.23
C ASN A 522 39.01 -9.52 21.75
N TYR A 523 37.93 -9.60 22.54
CA TYR A 523 37.99 -9.47 24.00
C TYR A 523 37.35 -10.65 24.76
N GLY A 524 36.82 -11.66 24.09
CA GLY A 524 36.14 -12.80 24.71
C GLY A 524 34.82 -12.46 25.41
N ARG A 525 34.38 -11.20 25.37
CA ARG A 525 33.17 -10.74 26.06
C ARG A 525 31.94 -10.93 25.19
N GLN A 526 31.01 -11.76 25.65
CA GLN A 526 29.71 -11.91 25.01
C GLN A 526 28.69 -10.95 25.64
N ILE A 527 28.09 -10.09 24.82
CA ILE A 527 27.02 -9.19 25.23
C ILE A 527 25.70 -9.73 24.65
N ASP A 528 24.73 -9.99 25.52
CA ASP A 528 23.38 -10.38 25.10
C ASP A 528 22.56 -9.14 24.77
N TYR A 529 22.25 -8.95 23.49
CA TYR A 529 21.47 -7.83 23.00
C TYR A 529 20.08 -7.75 23.64
N THR A 530 19.47 -8.89 23.98
CA THR A 530 18.07 -8.93 24.44
C THR A 530 17.89 -8.50 25.89
N SER A 531 18.95 -8.62 26.69
CA SER A 531 18.97 -8.25 28.12
C SER A 531 19.83 -7.01 28.40
N TRP A 532 20.57 -6.51 27.42
CA TRP A 532 21.44 -5.36 27.60
C TRP A 532 20.62 -4.07 27.73
N ASN A 533 20.94 -3.26 28.74
CA ASN A 533 20.30 -1.98 28.98
C ASN A 533 21.34 -0.83 28.83
N PRO A 534 21.38 -0.15 27.67
CA PRO A 534 22.31 0.95 27.44
C PRO A 534 21.88 2.25 28.11
N ILE A 535 20.60 2.37 28.53
CA ILE A 535 20.03 3.62 29.03
C ILE A 535 20.67 4.02 30.36
N ASN A 536 21.11 3.07 31.17
CA ASN A 536 21.72 3.36 32.48
C ASN A 536 23.24 3.49 32.43
N ASP A 537 23.87 3.41 31.25
CA ASP A 537 25.32 3.49 31.09
C ASP A 537 25.80 4.96 30.98
N PRO A 538 26.58 5.48 31.95
CA PRO A 538 26.97 6.90 31.95
C PRO A 538 27.73 7.33 30.70
N LYS A 539 28.59 6.45 30.15
CA LYS A 539 29.38 6.78 28.94
C LYS A 539 28.49 6.91 27.71
N THR A 540 27.47 6.05 27.59
CA THR A 540 26.47 6.12 26.53
C THR A 540 25.67 7.42 26.65
N VAL A 541 25.19 7.76 27.86
CA VAL A 541 24.44 9.00 28.10
C VAL A 541 25.27 10.25 27.80
N GLU A 542 26.57 10.21 28.12
CA GLU A 542 27.50 11.32 27.88
C GLU A 542 27.60 11.70 26.39
N VAL A 543 27.54 10.72 25.47
CA VAL A 543 27.56 10.98 24.01
C VAL A 543 26.40 11.87 23.59
N PHE A 544 25.20 11.60 24.11
CA PHE A 544 23.99 12.40 23.83
C PHE A 544 24.05 13.76 24.53
N TYR A 545 24.51 13.80 25.78
CA TYR A 545 24.69 15.03 26.55
C TYR A 545 25.62 16.02 25.83
N ARG A 546 26.74 15.54 25.26
CA ARG A 546 27.69 16.38 24.49
C ARG A 546 27.24 16.68 23.06
N GLY A 547 26.23 15.97 22.55
CA GLY A 547 25.79 16.05 21.14
C GLY A 547 26.84 15.50 20.17
N GLU A 548 27.64 14.52 20.62
CA GLU A 548 28.72 13.86 19.87
C GLU A 548 28.20 12.62 19.11
N THR A 549 27.00 12.71 18.55
CA THR A 549 26.26 11.59 17.94
C THR A 549 26.60 11.34 16.47
N PHE A 550 27.82 11.67 16.03
CA PHE A 550 28.26 11.34 14.67
C PHE A 550 28.40 9.83 14.52
N GLY A 551 27.81 9.24 13.46
CA GLY A 551 27.71 7.78 13.32
C GLY A 551 26.70 7.09 14.25
N VAL A 552 25.95 7.81 15.08
CA VAL A 552 24.84 7.26 15.87
C VAL A 552 23.56 7.30 15.05
N PHE A 553 22.96 6.13 14.83
CA PHE A 553 21.69 5.98 14.11
C PHE A 553 20.66 7.00 14.61
N TYR A 554 19.85 7.57 13.72
CA TYR A 554 18.74 8.47 14.07
C TYR A 554 19.15 9.84 14.66
N PHE A 555 20.36 10.00 15.19
CA PHE A 555 20.85 11.20 15.87
C PHE A 555 22.02 11.93 15.19
N GLU A 556 22.45 11.50 14.00
CA GLU A 556 23.63 12.05 13.32
C GLU A 556 23.44 13.47 12.75
N SER A 557 22.19 13.86 12.44
CA SER A 557 21.93 15.10 11.70
C SER A 557 22.40 16.35 12.45
N PRO A 558 22.90 17.40 11.76
CA PRO A 558 23.30 18.65 12.40
C PRO A 558 22.20 19.28 13.23
N ALA A 559 20.95 19.21 12.76
CA ALA A 559 19.78 19.73 13.48
C ALA A 559 19.56 18.98 14.80
N THR A 560 19.61 17.64 14.79
CA THR A 560 19.47 16.81 15.99
C THR A 560 20.54 17.13 17.02
N ARG A 561 21.79 17.19 16.58
CA ARG A 561 22.94 17.51 17.44
C ARG A 561 22.82 18.89 18.08
N GLN A 562 22.34 19.89 17.34
CA GLN A 562 22.09 21.22 17.89
C GLN A 562 20.99 21.22 18.95
N VAL A 563 19.90 20.47 18.75
CA VAL A 563 18.83 20.38 19.75
C VAL A 563 19.32 19.63 20.99
N LEU A 564 20.07 18.54 20.85
CA LEU A 564 20.69 17.83 21.98
C LEU A 564 21.54 18.79 22.84
N LYS A 565 22.42 19.59 22.20
CA LYS A 565 23.24 20.59 22.91
C LYS A 565 22.40 21.66 23.60
N LYS A 566 21.30 22.10 23.00
CA LYS A 566 20.36 23.04 23.64
C LYS A 566 19.71 22.41 24.86
N VAL A 567 19.25 21.16 24.75
CA VAL A 567 18.66 20.41 25.87
C VAL A 567 19.65 20.31 27.03
N SER A 568 20.89 19.88 26.76
CA SER A 568 21.90 19.68 27.81
C SER A 568 22.46 20.98 28.39
N SER A 569 22.48 22.09 27.65
CA SER A 569 23.11 23.35 28.09
C SER A 569 22.56 23.97 29.38
N GLY A 570 21.37 23.56 29.83
CA GLY A 570 20.75 24.03 31.07
C GLY A 570 21.01 23.15 32.29
N PHE A 571 21.82 22.10 32.18
CA PHE A 571 22.03 21.10 33.23
C PHE A 571 23.50 20.72 33.34
N SER A 572 23.96 20.37 34.54
CA SER A 572 25.18 19.57 34.71
C SER A 572 24.96 18.16 34.16
N PHE A 573 26.04 17.41 33.92
CA PHE A 573 25.91 16.01 33.50
C PHE A 573 25.18 15.17 34.54
N GLU A 574 25.46 15.37 35.83
CA GLU A 574 24.82 14.66 36.94
C GLU A 574 23.32 14.97 37.03
N GLU A 575 22.93 16.22 36.77
CA GLU A 575 21.52 16.62 36.70
C GLU A 575 20.84 15.94 35.51
N TYR A 576 21.44 16.06 34.31
CA TYR A 576 20.92 15.43 33.10
C TYR A 576 20.80 13.90 33.22
N PHE A 577 21.77 13.25 33.87
CA PHE A 577 21.78 11.80 34.09
C PHE A 577 20.67 11.34 35.04
N ARG A 578 20.19 12.20 35.95
CA ARG A 578 19.02 11.92 36.81
C ARG A 578 17.69 12.16 36.11
N LEU A 579 17.67 12.90 35.00
CA LEU A 579 16.48 13.08 34.18
C LEU A 579 16.20 11.81 33.36
N ASP A 580 14.97 11.69 32.86
CA ASP A 580 14.65 10.68 31.85
C ASP A 580 15.21 11.09 30.47
N HIS A 581 16.52 10.96 30.32
CA HIS A 581 17.23 11.32 29.10
C HIS A 581 16.78 10.49 27.89
N PHE A 582 16.28 9.26 28.09
CA PHE A 582 15.69 8.47 27.01
C PHE A 582 14.44 9.16 26.47
N HIS A 583 13.52 9.56 27.35
CA HIS A 583 12.33 10.31 26.95
C HIS A 583 12.70 11.65 26.30
N LEU A 584 13.68 12.38 26.83
CA LEU A 584 14.17 13.61 26.19
C LEU A 584 14.63 13.35 24.76
N ASN A 585 15.39 12.28 24.52
CA ASN A 585 15.88 11.90 23.19
C ASN A 585 14.75 11.49 22.23
N VAL A 586 13.71 10.84 22.75
CA VAL A 586 12.47 10.54 22.01
C VAL A 586 11.75 11.84 21.58
N VAL A 587 11.69 12.84 22.44
CA VAL A 587 11.13 14.16 22.10
C VAL A 587 12.00 14.87 21.06
N VAL A 588 13.33 14.87 21.24
CA VAL A 588 14.29 15.51 20.32
C VAL A 588 14.12 15.00 18.89
N THR A 589 14.04 13.68 18.72
CA THR A 589 13.87 13.07 17.39
C THR A 589 12.49 13.29 16.79
N SER A 590 11.47 13.45 17.63
CA SER A 590 10.09 13.68 17.18
C SER A 590 9.76 15.15 16.85
N ILE A 591 10.44 16.11 17.50
CA ILE A 591 10.14 17.55 17.41
C ILE A 591 10.83 18.25 16.23
N ILE A 592 11.91 17.70 15.66
CA ILE A 592 12.72 18.33 14.61
C ILE A 592 12.03 18.20 13.24
N ARG A 593 11.46 19.30 12.73
CA ARG A 593 10.65 19.33 11.50
C ARG A 593 10.67 20.67 10.78
N PRO A 594 10.29 20.72 9.50
CA PRO A 594 9.99 21.98 8.83
C PRO A 594 8.96 22.78 9.66
N ALA A 595 9.25 24.05 9.91
CA ALA A 595 8.44 24.98 10.73
C ALA A 595 8.36 24.73 12.26
N SER A 596 9.09 23.77 12.86
CA SER A 596 8.98 23.48 14.31
C SER A 596 9.93 24.25 15.24
N ASN A 597 10.73 25.18 14.70
CA ASN A 597 11.73 25.94 15.50
C ASN A 597 11.12 26.67 16.70
N GLN A 598 9.89 27.15 16.60
CA GLN A 598 9.19 27.79 17.72
C GLN A 598 8.88 26.78 18.83
N SER A 599 8.32 25.62 18.49
CA SER A 599 8.02 24.55 19.45
C SER A 599 9.28 24.04 20.16
N ILE A 600 10.39 23.90 19.43
CA ILE A 600 11.69 23.53 20.00
C ILE A 600 12.14 24.57 21.04
N ARG A 601 12.09 25.87 20.71
CA ARG A 601 12.46 26.93 21.65
C ARG A 601 11.58 26.90 22.90
N ILE A 602 10.26 26.80 22.74
CA ILE A 602 9.32 26.76 23.87
C ILE A 602 9.60 25.55 24.76
N TRP A 603 9.74 24.36 24.17
CA TRP A 603 10.00 23.13 24.92
C TRP A 603 11.33 23.19 25.68
N VAL A 604 12.42 23.60 25.04
CA VAL A 604 13.74 23.73 25.69
C VAL A 604 13.70 24.77 26.82
N SER A 605 13.08 25.93 26.60
CA SER A 605 12.97 26.96 27.64
C SER A 605 12.18 26.47 28.86
N ARG A 606 11.09 25.73 28.65
CA ARG A 606 10.31 25.11 29.73
C ARG A 606 11.08 24.00 30.43
N LEU A 607 11.86 23.22 29.69
CA LEU A 607 12.75 22.21 30.26
C LEU A 607 13.77 22.85 31.21
N HIS A 608 14.28 24.04 30.88
CA HIS A 608 15.20 24.82 31.71
C HIS A 608 14.49 25.68 32.78
N GLY A 609 13.24 25.35 33.14
CA GLY A 609 12.55 25.96 34.28
C GLY A 609 11.66 27.15 33.97
N GLN A 610 11.45 27.53 32.69
CA GLN A 610 10.38 28.48 32.38
C GLN A 610 9.02 27.91 32.83
N PRO A 611 8.22 28.70 33.56
CA PRO A 611 6.93 28.25 34.04
C PRO A 611 6.01 27.97 32.84
N TRP A 612 5.23 26.92 32.95
CA TRP A 612 4.20 26.60 31.99
C TRP A 612 2.98 26.04 32.71
N ASN A 613 1.80 26.38 32.19
CA ASN A 613 0.54 25.84 32.67
C ASN A 613 -0.16 25.14 31.52
N THR A 614 -0.89 24.08 31.84
CA THR A 614 -1.78 23.42 30.90
C THR A 614 -2.95 24.35 30.59
N LEU A 615 -3.37 24.42 29.32
CA LEU A 615 -4.56 25.18 28.91
C LEU A 615 -5.83 24.74 29.65
N HIS A 616 -5.88 23.48 30.09
CA HIS A 616 -6.95 22.92 30.90
C HIS A 616 -6.43 21.77 31.79
N PRO A 617 -6.97 21.55 33.01
CA PRO A 617 -6.59 20.43 33.87
C PRO A 617 -6.70 19.06 33.20
N LEU A 618 -7.70 18.87 32.33
CA LEU A 618 -7.90 17.61 31.58
C LEU A 618 -6.75 17.27 30.62
N LEU A 619 -5.94 18.26 30.20
CA LEU A 619 -4.81 18.03 29.30
C LEU A 619 -3.49 17.78 30.04
N ARG A 620 -3.47 17.90 31.36
CA ARG A 620 -2.25 17.67 32.17
C ARG A 620 -1.67 16.26 32.00
N PRO A 621 -2.47 15.18 31.98
CA PRO A 621 -1.95 13.83 31.73
C PRO A 621 -1.34 13.67 30.34
N VAL A 622 -1.81 14.44 29.35
CA VAL A 622 -1.44 14.30 27.94
C VAL A 622 -0.19 15.11 27.58
N LEU A 623 -0.15 16.38 28.01
CA LEU A 623 0.91 17.32 27.63
C LEU A 623 1.99 17.47 28.71
N GLY A 624 1.81 16.84 29.87
CA GLY A 624 2.78 16.87 30.98
C GLY A 624 4.17 16.41 30.56
N GLU A 625 4.23 15.29 29.85
CA GLU A 625 5.50 14.69 29.42
C GLU A 625 6.31 15.55 28.44
N THR A 626 5.67 16.48 27.74
CA THR A 626 6.31 17.38 26.77
C THR A 626 6.18 18.84 27.18
N LEU A 627 5.96 19.09 28.48
CA LEU A 627 5.92 20.42 29.08
C LEU A 627 4.95 21.36 28.35
N GLY A 628 3.75 20.88 28.02
CA GLY A 628 2.71 21.70 27.38
C GLY A 628 2.89 21.92 25.88
N VAL A 629 3.86 21.27 25.23
CA VAL A 629 4.05 21.32 23.77
C VAL A 629 3.56 20.02 23.16
N MET A 630 2.63 20.06 22.23
CA MET A 630 2.19 18.83 21.55
C MET A 630 3.25 18.42 20.52
N VAL A 631 3.79 17.21 20.66
CA VAL A 631 4.88 16.67 19.81
C VAL A 631 4.44 15.38 19.10
N PHE A 632 3.65 14.56 19.78
CA PHE A 632 3.31 13.21 19.31
C PHE A 632 1.87 13.11 18.76
N GLN A 633 1.65 12.19 17.83
CA GLN A 633 0.32 11.85 17.29
C GLN A 633 -0.61 11.30 18.37
N GLU A 634 -0.04 10.60 19.33
CA GLU A 634 -0.73 10.02 20.49
C GLU A 634 -1.30 11.14 21.36
N GLN A 635 -0.60 12.26 21.49
CA GLN A 635 -1.09 13.41 22.26
C GLN A 635 -2.29 14.09 21.59
N LEU A 636 -2.35 14.13 20.25
CA LEU A 636 -3.54 14.59 19.53
C LEU A 636 -4.74 13.69 19.86
N SER A 637 -4.54 12.37 19.79
CA SER A 637 -5.61 11.39 20.03
C SER A 637 -6.09 11.46 21.49
N GLN A 638 -5.15 11.47 22.44
CA GLN A 638 -5.45 11.60 23.86
C GLN A 638 -6.07 12.96 24.22
N ALA A 639 -5.67 14.05 23.57
CA ALA A 639 -6.31 15.35 23.79
C ALA A 639 -7.79 15.33 23.37
N ALA A 640 -8.13 14.68 22.26
CA ALA A 640 -9.54 14.49 21.85
C ALA A 640 -10.33 13.63 22.86
N ILE A 641 -9.74 12.55 23.37
CA ILE A 641 -10.37 11.67 24.37
C ILE A 641 -10.59 12.42 25.70
N HIS A 642 -9.55 13.09 26.21
CA HIS A 642 -9.61 13.74 27.51
C HIS A 642 -10.44 15.03 27.49
N LEU A 643 -10.28 15.86 26.45
CA LEU A 643 -10.95 17.16 26.39
C LEU A 643 -12.37 17.06 25.84
N ALA A 644 -12.57 16.30 24.76
CA ALA A 644 -13.86 16.22 24.07
C ALA A 644 -14.63 14.91 24.32
N GLY A 645 -14.02 13.92 24.98
CA GLY A 645 -14.70 12.67 25.31
C GLY A 645 -14.88 11.72 24.14
N PHE A 646 -14.05 11.85 23.11
CA PHE A 646 -14.02 10.90 22.00
C PHE A 646 -13.67 9.52 22.52
N ASP A 647 -14.23 8.49 21.88
CA ASP A 647 -13.70 7.14 22.06
C ASP A 647 -12.35 6.98 21.32
N PRO A 648 -11.57 5.92 21.62
CA PRO A 648 -10.27 5.74 20.97
C PRO A 648 -10.33 5.58 19.44
N ALA A 649 -11.43 5.05 18.90
CA ALA A 649 -11.59 4.85 17.46
C ALA A 649 -11.91 6.17 16.74
N GLU A 650 -12.76 7.01 17.33
CA GLU A 650 -13.03 8.38 16.87
C GLU A 650 -11.74 9.21 16.88
N ALA A 651 -10.95 9.11 17.95
CA ALA A 651 -9.69 9.81 18.09
C ALA A 651 -8.64 9.38 17.04
N ASP A 652 -8.49 8.07 16.78
CA ASP A 652 -7.61 7.59 15.71
C ASP A 652 -8.11 8.00 14.32
N THR A 653 -9.43 8.01 14.10
CA THR A 653 -10.02 8.48 12.84
C THR A 653 -9.73 9.96 12.60
N LEU A 654 -9.89 10.81 13.62
CA LEU A 654 -9.53 12.22 13.56
C LEU A 654 -8.05 12.37 13.19
N ARG A 655 -7.15 11.67 13.88
CA ARG A 655 -5.71 11.67 13.59
C ARG A 655 -5.43 11.31 12.13
N LYS A 656 -6.08 10.28 11.58
CA LYS A 656 -5.95 9.89 10.17
C LYS A 656 -6.41 10.98 9.22
N VAL A 657 -7.54 11.63 9.52
CA VAL A 657 -8.08 12.72 8.70
C VAL A 657 -7.17 13.94 8.68
N VAL A 658 -6.57 14.32 9.83
CA VAL A 658 -5.63 15.45 9.93
C VAL A 658 -4.44 15.27 8.98
N SER A 659 -3.99 14.03 8.77
CA SER A 659 -2.86 13.68 7.89
C SER A 659 -3.21 13.53 6.40
N LYS A 660 -4.49 13.66 5.99
CA LYS A 660 -4.92 13.47 4.58
C LYS A 660 -4.89 14.79 3.78
N LYS A 661 -4.59 14.70 2.47
CA LYS A 661 -4.50 15.86 1.56
C LYS A 661 -5.84 16.58 1.28
N HIS A 662 -6.98 15.88 1.31
CA HIS A 662 -8.32 16.43 1.05
C HIS A 662 -9.23 16.26 2.28
N LYS A 663 -8.97 17.06 3.32
CA LYS A 663 -9.51 16.86 4.68
C LYS A 663 -10.64 17.80 5.08
N GLU A 664 -10.90 18.85 4.30
CA GLU A 664 -11.73 19.99 4.70
C GLU A 664 -13.18 19.62 5.05
N LYS A 665 -13.78 18.68 4.33
CA LYS A 665 -15.17 18.27 4.59
C LYS A 665 -15.29 17.50 5.91
N LYS A 666 -14.47 16.45 6.10
CA LYS A 666 -14.52 15.61 7.32
C LYS A 666 -14.02 16.34 8.57
N LEU A 667 -13.07 17.25 8.45
CA LEU A 667 -12.57 18.02 9.60
C LEU A 667 -13.64 18.93 10.21
N ARG A 668 -14.55 19.48 9.40
CA ARG A 668 -15.65 20.31 9.91
C ARG A 668 -16.55 19.51 10.85
N ASP A 669 -16.88 18.28 10.46
CA ASP A 669 -17.72 17.39 11.26
C ASP A 669 -17.04 17.04 12.60
N PHE A 670 -15.75 16.67 12.54
CA PHE A 670 -14.96 16.40 13.74
C PHE A 670 -14.79 17.61 14.65
N TYR A 671 -14.60 18.80 14.09
CA TYR A 671 -14.53 20.03 14.87
C TYR A 671 -15.83 20.29 15.63
N ALA A 672 -16.98 20.14 14.97
CA ALA A 672 -18.28 20.29 15.62
C ALA A 672 -18.46 19.30 16.80
N LEU A 673 -18.08 18.04 16.60
CA LEU A 673 -18.09 17.02 17.67
C LEU A 673 -17.13 17.37 18.81
N PHE A 674 -15.92 17.82 18.49
CA PHE A 674 -14.91 18.21 19.46
C PHE A 674 -15.38 19.38 20.32
N VAL A 675 -15.93 20.43 19.69
CA VAL A 675 -16.50 21.59 20.40
C VAL A 675 -17.65 21.16 21.30
N ARG A 676 -18.57 20.31 20.81
CA ARG A 676 -19.72 19.85 21.60
C ARG A 676 -19.26 19.10 22.86
N GLY A 677 -18.44 18.08 22.68
CA GLY A 677 -17.97 17.25 23.79
C GLY A 677 -17.11 18.01 24.80
N ALA A 678 -16.28 18.96 24.34
CA ALA A 678 -15.48 19.79 25.24
C ALA A 678 -16.35 20.78 26.04
N ARG A 679 -17.40 21.34 25.44
CA ARG A 679 -18.36 22.20 26.16
C ARG A 679 -19.16 21.43 27.20
N GLU A 680 -19.60 20.21 26.88
CA GLU A 680 -20.28 19.31 27.82
C GLU A 680 -19.41 18.99 29.05
N ARG A 681 -18.08 19.01 28.88
CA ARG A 681 -17.08 18.83 29.95
C ARG A 681 -16.62 20.14 30.63
N GLY A 682 -17.30 21.25 30.37
CA GLY A 682 -17.06 22.54 31.03
C GLY A 682 -15.86 23.33 30.49
N VAL A 683 -15.34 23.00 29.30
CA VAL A 683 -14.19 23.69 28.71
C VAL A 683 -14.64 24.98 28.01
N SER A 684 -13.94 26.09 28.26
CA SER A 684 -14.23 27.38 27.61
C SER A 684 -13.93 27.36 26.11
N LEU A 685 -14.68 28.13 25.31
CA LEU A 685 -14.50 28.21 23.86
C LEU A 685 -13.07 28.61 23.47
N LYS A 686 -12.45 29.55 24.19
CA LYS A 686 -11.07 29.96 23.95
C LYS A 686 -10.09 28.79 24.04
N VAL A 687 -10.22 27.97 25.08
CA VAL A 687 -9.37 26.79 25.27
C VAL A 687 -9.62 25.74 24.19
N ILE A 688 -10.88 25.56 23.77
CA ILE A 688 -11.24 24.65 22.68
C ILE A 688 -10.54 25.08 21.38
N GLU A 689 -10.60 26.36 21.03
CA GLU A 689 -9.91 26.90 19.85
C GLU A 689 -8.39 26.71 19.94
N ASP A 690 -7.78 27.09 21.06
CA ASP A 690 -6.33 26.99 21.24
C ASP A 690 -5.85 25.54 21.08
N VAL A 691 -6.57 24.57 21.67
CA VAL A 691 -6.24 23.15 21.57
C VAL A 691 -6.49 22.61 20.16
N TRP A 692 -7.59 23.02 19.51
CA TRP A 692 -7.85 22.62 18.13
C TRP A 692 -6.77 23.15 17.19
N GLN A 693 -6.33 24.40 17.35
CA GLN A 693 -5.21 24.96 16.59
C GLN A 693 -3.91 24.20 16.84
N MET A 694 -3.62 23.83 18.10
CA MET A 694 -2.48 22.95 18.40
C MET A 694 -2.58 21.61 17.67
N MET A 695 -3.77 20.99 17.61
CA MET A 695 -4.01 19.74 16.90
C MET A 695 -3.90 19.91 15.37
N MET A 696 -4.31 21.04 14.82
CA MET A 696 -4.22 21.32 13.38
C MET A 696 -2.81 21.70 12.93
N GLY A 697 -1.98 22.25 13.83
CA GLY A 697 -0.56 22.51 13.59
C GLY A 697 0.27 21.26 13.25
N PHE A 698 -0.32 20.07 13.39
CA PHE A 698 0.28 18.78 13.03
C PHE A 698 0.21 18.41 11.55
N ASP A 699 -0.40 19.23 10.71
CA ASP A 699 -0.54 18.95 9.27
C ASP A 699 0.80 18.60 8.62
N GLY A 700 0.99 17.34 8.25
CA GLY A 700 2.23 16.82 7.66
C GLY A 700 3.44 16.68 8.62
N TYR A 701 3.30 17.04 9.90
CA TYR A 701 4.42 17.21 10.84
C TYR A 701 4.21 16.54 12.22
N SER A 702 3.38 15.49 12.34
CA SER A 702 3.22 14.69 13.58
C SER A 702 4.09 13.42 13.63
N PHE A 703 4.52 12.95 14.81
CA PHE A 703 5.28 11.68 14.95
C PHE A 703 4.55 10.60 15.74
N CYS A 704 4.85 9.36 15.42
CA CYS A 704 4.50 8.19 16.22
C CYS A 704 5.50 8.06 17.39
N LYS A 705 5.06 8.29 18.64
CA LYS A 705 5.93 8.14 19.83
C LYS A 705 6.51 6.73 19.96
N PRO A 706 5.73 5.62 19.86
CA PRO A 706 6.28 4.27 19.95
C PRO A 706 7.38 3.97 18.91
N HIS A 707 7.21 4.44 17.66
CA HIS A 707 8.24 4.32 16.62
C HIS A 707 9.52 5.06 17.00
N SER A 708 9.40 6.31 17.47
CA SER A 708 10.55 7.13 17.91
C SER A 708 11.30 6.47 19.06
N ALA A 709 10.57 5.90 20.01
CA ALA A 709 11.14 5.20 21.14
C ALA A 709 11.90 3.95 20.69
N SER A 710 11.35 3.13 19.78
CA SER A 710 12.05 1.97 19.23
C SER A 710 13.36 2.35 18.56
N TYR A 711 13.35 3.39 17.73
CA TYR A 711 14.56 3.83 17.01
C TYR A 711 15.58 4.50 17.93
N THR A 712 15.11 5.19 18.97
CA THR A 712 15.98 5.78 20.00
C THR A 712 16.63 4.72 20.88
N LEU A 713 16.02 3.54 21.06
CA LEU A 713 16.67 2.42 21.76
C LEU A 713 17.75 1.73 20.93
N VAL A 714 17.61 1.75 19.59
CA VAL A 714 18.63 1.21 18.67
C VAL A 714 19.83 2.15 18.55
N ALA A 715 19.58 3.46 18.63
CA ALA A 715 20.61 4.50 18.68
C ALA A 715 21.38 4.45 20.00
#